data_AF-A0A9D2G4V6-F1
#
_entry.id   AF-A0A9D2G4V6-F1
#
_cell.length_a   1.000
_cell.length_b   1.000
_cell.length_c   1.000
_cell.angle_alpha   90.00
_cell.angle_beta   90.00
_cell.angle_gamma   90.00
#
_symmetry.space_group_name_H-M   'P 1'
#
loop_
_entity.id
_entity.type
_entity.pdbx_description
1 polymer ?
#
loop_
_entity_poly.entity_id
_entity_poly.type
_entity_poly.pdbx_seq_one_letter_code
_entity_poly.pdbx_strand_id
1 'polypeptide(L)'
;MKKKLLRNASLVALSAVMVCGTAFGLAGCNNKNTNTISISMFCGVDDRAINEAACNTWAEQYTQELIANGTWEEGHEPIKIDFSSDANDKSYFETLMNQIASNSQPDVFYVSPKYVRTWSHIGRILDLSDYLAEDNETLSDIWDDSLAFYAYSESDQYQRGERIEYDEATGTYVGQNSGAEVGIYGLPKDFSNFGLSYNAIFFTDEVREALTTVTTNDRTGIRGAEYETANQTFFGEPGVVTNPDGSDAPLINIGVPTTYKPYNFYRFASWEDALNGGDPMAWMVQLYTGGKGYTVTIPGFPGDTLEEAKKYWKDGANFDTTIPQDYQNAEAEYDESKAYVTYTYAEYGALTWALTYYFNTYDWDGAGVGGATTATGRKNVYGNDQYDGVLYLLPWLAGNNATYINEDSTNVVNGSDPTKIGTDTYQEAQVTLSGETEMVDIQYGMNSEAFIETLGAFYSYGSDWNGNSNNAGDTTNEKSSGWNMFVAGNLLFYGMGTWNGIETNKTDRSTLQTRLMPEPVSDDYSLYSEIKDADYEIKQYGDPNKDEFTAKEIFDNQLERQDKWGARMDSVGYGVSSAVLSDAEWKTEACVDLVKYLTIGKEMQVTLTYSGSQLPNFKSQCIDFMNNTGDFEEMITPDSENFDSVYQIAKDMYAAATGGATGTIGEWVKANHPDTAYDPQFESTPMSSVNSIAYGMKVLYLTGFTYSDRDLSLRMQFGLNFVRDSAMYTYNDLWITELDPRGDIAVMAYRQQVPLAKMSDVIDAMITSDRVQDSLNGVDGAIPKDGECYGTPAWWCLFKTKECQDLLDKAIQEEQDLLGN
;
A
#
# COMPACT_ATOMS: atom_id res chain seq x y z
N MET A 1 -17.72 27.01 32.08
CA MET A 1 -17.81 28.48 31.87
C MET A 1 -16.67 29.32 32.49
N LYS A 2 -16.29 29.18 33.77
CA LYS A 2 -15.21 30.01 34.36
C LYS A 2 -13.79 29.76 33.80
N LYS A 3 -13.50 28.55 33.30
CA LYS A 3 -12.23 28.22 32.61
C LYS A 3 -12.17 28.78 31.16
N LYS A 4 -13.27 28.76 30.39
CA LYS A 4 -13.37 29.34 29.01
C LYS A 4 -13.05 30.85 28.97
N LEU A 5 -13.52 31.63 29.96
CA LEU A 5 -13.30 33.08 30.03
C LEU A 5 -11.86 33.51 30.39
N LEU A 6 -11.15 32.71 31.20
CA LEU A 6 -9.75 32.97 31.55
C LEU A 6 -8.79 32.64 30.40
N ARG A 7 -9.17 31.68 29.54
CA ARG A 7 -8.37 31.22 28.40
C ARG A 7 -8.40 32.20 27.21
N ASN A 8 -9.54 32.84 26.95
CA ASN A 8 -9.63 33.94 25.98
C ASN A 8 -8.75 35.14 26.37
N ALA A 9 -8.50 35.36 27.66
CA ALA A 9 -7.61 36.42 28.12
C ALA A 9 -6.11 36.07 28.01
N SER A 10 -5.73 34.79 28.16
CA SER A 10 -4.33 34.34 28.01
C SER A 10 -3.92 34.12 26.55
N LEU A 11 -4.81 33.65 25.68
CA LEU A 11 -4.56 33.53 24.23
C LEU A 11 -4.44 34.89 23.54
N VAL A 12 -5.20 35.89 23.99
CA VAL A 12 -5.07 37.29 23.53
C VAL A 12 -3.74 37.92 24.01
N ALA A 13 -3.17 37.45 25.11
CA ALA A 13 -1.88 37.92 25.59
C ALA A 13 -0.69 37.27 24.84
N LEU A 14 -0.80 36.00 24.43
CA LEU A 14 0.24 35.32 23.63
C LEU A 14 0.29 35.85 22.18
N SER A 15 -0.88 36.08 21.57
CA SER A 15 -1.00 36.67 20.23
C SER A 15 -0.52 38.13 20.17
N ALA A 16 -0.63 38.89 21.26
CA ALA A 16 -0.09 40.26 21.34
C ALA A 16 1.46 40.31 21.35
N VAL A 17 2.15 39.23 21.74
CA VAL A 17 3.63 39.17 21.75
C VAL A 17 4.18 38.75 20.38
N MET A 18 3.46 37.93 19.61
CA MET A 18 3.83 37.61 18.21
C MET A 18 3.55 38.75 17.20
N VAL A 19 2.62 39.66 17.51
CA VAL A 19 2.26 40.78 16.61
C VAL A 19 3.30 41.92 16.58
N CYS A 20 4.32 41.91 17.45
CA CYS A 20 5.35 42.96 17.45
C CYS A 20 6.53 42.73 16.48
N GLY A 21 6.54 41.66 15.67
CA GLY A 21 7.69 41.28 14.83
C GLY A 21 7.60 41.55 13.32
N THR A 22 6.42 41.77 12.73
CA THR A 22 6.29 41.89 11.26
C THR A 22 5.26 42.96 10.86
N ALA A 23 5.72 44.20 10.79
CA ALA A 23 5.02 45.25 10.05
C ALA A 23 5.69 45.42 8.69
N PHE A 24 4.95 45.12 7.61
CA PHE A 24 4.83 45.84 6.33
C PHE A 24 4.51 44.88 5.17
N GLY A 25 3.31 45.02 4.59
CA GLY A 25 2.93 44.33 3.35
C GLY A 25 1.44 44.08 3.10
N LEU A 26 0.52 44.93 3.61
CA LEU A 26 -0.90 44.88 3.27
C LEU A 26 -1.15 45.44 1.85
N ALA A 27 -1.51 44.58 0.90
CA ALA A 27 -2.42 44.89 -0.21
C ALA A 27 -2.79 43.62 -1.01
N GLY A 28 -3.91 42.98 -0.65
CA GLY A 28 -4.59 41.96 -1.45
C GLY A 28 -6.04 41.86 -1.00
N CYS A 29 -6.97 42.24 -1.87
CA CYS A 29 -8.38 42.50 -1.57
C CYS A 29 -9.15 41.25 -1.08
N ASN A 30 -9.47 41.21 0.21
CA ASN A 30 -10.47 40.33 0.79
C ASN A 30 -11.87 40.93 0.63
N ASN A 31 -12.67 40.40 -0.29
CA ASN A 31 -14.10 40.25 -0.02
C ASN A 31 -14.28 38.84 0.55
N LYS A 32 -13.95 38.65 1.84
CA LYS A 32 -14.30 37.41 2.54
C LYS A 32 -15.82 37.39 2.67
N ASN A 33 -16.49 36.50 1.94
CA ASN A 33 -17.88 36.17 2.21
C ASN A 33 -17.95 35.64 3.66
N THR A 34 -18.79 36.25 4.49
CA THR A 34 -18.80 36.03 5.95
C THR A 34 -19.37 34.68 6.39
N ASN A 35 -19.97 33.91 5.47
CA ASN A 35 -20.64 32.62 5.72
C ASN A 35 -19.98 31.47 4.92
N THR A 36 -18.68 31.51 4.70
CA THR A 36 -17.97 30.50 3.88
C THR A 36 -16.93 29.75 4.69
N ILE A 37 -16.94 28.41 4.60
CA ILE A 37 -15.87 27.52 5.05
C ILE A 37 -15.12 27.05 3.81
N SER A 38 -13.81 27.31 3.78
CA SER A 38 -12.90 26.85 2.73
C SER A 38 -12.30 25.50 3.10
N ILE A 39 -12.36 24.56 2.16
CA ILE A 39 -11.88 23.19 2.33
C ILE A 39 -10.88 22.88 1.22
N SER A 40 -9.77 22.21 1.56
CA SER A 40 -8.84 21.69 0.55
C SER A 40 -8.41 20.26 0.85
N MET A 41 -8.57 19.37 -0.11
CA MET A 41 -8.28 17.93 0.04
C MET A 41 -7.48 17.41 -1.16
N PHE A 42 -6.60 16.44 -0.93
CA PHE A 42 -5.98 15.70 -2.01
C PHE A 42 -6.95 14.57 -2.44
N CYS A 43 -7.54 14.67 -3.63
CA CYS A 43 -8.45 13.63 -4.14
C CYS A 43 -8.69 13.74 -5.66
N GLY A 44 -9.04 12.61 -6.27
CA GLY A 44 -9.45 12.52 -7.67
C GLY A 44 -10.81 13.17 -7.94
N VAL A 45 -11.21 13.25 -9.22
CA VAL A 45 -12.47 13.91 -9.62
C VAL A 45 -13.71 13.23 -9.03
N ASP A 46 -13.69 11.90 -8.93
CA ASP A 46 -14.82 11.10 -8.43
C ASP A 46 -14.99 11.30 -6.91
N ASP A 47 -13.89 11.20 -6.16
CA ASP A 47 -13.88 11.50 -4.72
C ASP A 47 -14.24 12.95 -4.43
N ARG A 48 -13.78 13.90 -5.25
CA ARG A 48 -14.13 15.31 -5.10
C ARG A 48 -15.64 15.49 -5.13
N ALA A 49 -16.32 14.94 -6.13
CA ALA A 49 -17.76 15.12 -6.28
C ALA A 49 -18.54 14.61 -5.05
N ILE A 50 -18.08 13.52 -4.45
CA ILE A 50 -18.68 12.91 -3.26
C ILE A 50 -18.41 13.76 -2.02
N ASN A 51 -17.15 14.09 -1.76
CA ASN A 51 -16.77 14.88 -0.59
C ASN A 51 -17.39 16.29 -0.64
N GLU A 52 -17.43 16.93 -1.81
CA GLU A 52 -18.06 18.23 -2.00
C GLU A 52 -19.58 18.16 -1.75
N ALA A 53 -20.26 17.11 -2.23
CA ALA A 53 -21.68 16.90 -1.94
C ALA A 53 -21.95 16.70 -0.44
N ALA A 54 -21.19 15.81 0.22
CA ALA A 54 -21.31 15.55 1.65
C ALA A 54 -21.08 16.80 2.50
N CYS A 55 -20.05 17.59 2.18
CA CYS A 55 -19.79 18.86 2.88
C CYS A 55 -20.94 19.87 2.69
N ASN A 56 -21.54 19.94 1.50
CA ASN A 56 -22.68 20.82 1.24
C ASN A 56 -23.93 20.37 2.01
N THR A 57 -24.22 19.07 2.04
CA THR A 57 -25.33 18.51 2.82
C THR A 57 -25.16 18.77 4.30
N TRP A 58 -23.96 18.53 4.85
CA TRP A 58 -23.62 18.88 6.23
C TRP A 58 -23.83 20.38 6.50
N ALA A 59 -23.38 21.26 5.60
CA ALA A 59 -23.49 22.71 5.78
C ALA A 59 -24.96 23.17 5.86
N GLU A 60 -25.84 22.57 5.06
CA GLU A 60 -27.28 22.82 5.11
C GLU A 60 -27.89 22.33 6.43
N GLN A 61 -27.57 21.11 6.85
CA GLN A 61 -28.08 20.51 8.10
C GLN A 61 -27.60 21.29 9.33
N TYR A 62 -26.31 21.58 9.43
CA TYR A 62 -25.71 22.33 10.53
C TYR A 62 -26.30 23.76 10.61
N THR A 63 -26.56 24.40 9.46
CA THR A 63 -27.29 25.68 9.42
C THR A 63 -28.67 25.54 10.08
N GLN A 64 -29.44 24.48 9.77
CA GLN A 64 -30.75 24.27 10.38
C GLN A 64 -30.66 24.00 11.88
N GLU A 65 -29.63 23.29 12.34
CA GLU A 65 -29.39 23.06 13.77
C GLU A 65 -29.08 24.35 14.52
N LEU A 66 -28.25 25.23 13.94
CA LEU A 66 -27.98 26.56 14.50
C LEU A 66 -29.24 27.42 14.57
N ILE A 67 -30.14 27.32 13.59
CA ILE A 67 -31.44 27.99 13.63
C ILE A 67 -32.32 27.40 14.73
N ALA A 68 -32.41 26.06 14.80
CA ALA A 68 -33.26 25.34 15.74
C ALA A 68 -32.84 25.55 17.20
N ASN A 69 -31.53 25.64 17.47
CA ASN A 69 -31.00 25.89 18.81
C ASN A 69 -30.96 27.39 19.18
N GLY A 70 -31.36 28.28 18.26
CA GLY A 70 -31.48 29.72 18.47
C GLY A 70 -30.16 30.50 18.37
N THR A 71 -29.09 29.86 17.90
CA THR A 71 -27.81 30.54 17.60
C THR A 71 -27.96 31.44 16.38
N TRP A 72 -28.72 30.99 15.37
CA TRP A 72 -29.03 31.72 14.13
C TRP A 72 -30.52 32.06 14.02
N GLU A 73 -30.82 33.11 13.25
CA GLU A 73 -32.21 33.53 12.97
C GLU A 73 -32.85 32.72 11.84
N GLU A 74 -34.18 32.52 11.90
CA GLU A 74 -34.93 31.85 10.84
C GLU A 74 -34.75 32.58 9.50
N GLY A 75 -34.37 31.85 8.45
CA GLY A 75 -34.08 32.42 7.12
C GLY A 75 -32.66 32.96 6.95
N HIS A 76 -31.76 32.72 7.92
CA HIS A 76 -30.33 32.98 7.75
C HIS A 76 -29.78 32.24 6.52
N GLU A 77 -28.90 32.91 5.77
CA GLU A 77 -28.23 32.31 4.60
C GLU A 77 -27.43 31.07 5.01
N PRO A 78 -27.55 29.94 4.29
CA PRO A 78 -26.78 28.74 4.60
C PRO A 78 -25.28 28.98 4.59
N ILE A 79 -24.58 28.20 5.42
CA ILE A 79 -23.12 28.04 5.32
C ILE A 79 -22.80 27.59 3.89
N LYS A 80 -21.80 28.22 3.29
CA LYS A 80 -21.31 27.89 1.94
C LYS A 80 -19.98 27.17 2.05
N ILE A 81 -19.85 26.07 1.32
CA ILE A 81 -18.58 25.37 1.17
C ILE A 81 -17.85 25.89 -0.06
N ASP A 82 -16.59 26.30 0.14
CA ASP A 82 -15.64 26.57 -0.95
C ASP A 82 -14.66 25.39 -1.02
N PHE A 83 -14.98 24.41 -1.88
CA PHE A 83 -14.26 23.16 -1.98
C PHE A 83 -13.18 23.22 -3.06
N SER A 84 -11.95 22.88 -2.68
CA SER A 84 -10.84 22.72 -3.60
C SER A 84 -10.22 21.33 -3.47
N SER A 85 -9.75 20.77 -4.58
CA SER A 85 -8.96 19.55 -4.54
C SER A 85 -7.83 19.54 -5.57
N ASP A 86 -6.81 18.73 -5.27
CA ASP A 86 -5.73 18.39 -6.18
C ASP A 86 -5.56 16.86 -6.18
N ALA A 87 -5.50 16.24 -7.35
CA ALA A 87 -5.30 14.79 -7.45
C ALA A 87 -3.83 14.38 -7.28
N ASN A 88 -2.89 15.33 -7.32
CA ASN A 88 -1.48 15.11 -7.09
C ASN A 88 -1.11 15.51 -5.65
N ASP A 89 -0.76 14.52 -4.84
CA ASP A 89 -0.35 14.65 -3.45
C ASP A 89 0.84 15.60 -3.25
N LYS A 90 1.86 15.53 -4.10
CA LYS A 90 3.04 16.39 -4.02
C LYS A 90 2.69 17.86 -4.26
N SER A 91 1.97 18.16 -5.33
CA SER A 91 1.47 19.50 -5.66
C SER A 91 0.55 20.05 -4.57
N TYR A 92 -0.31 19.19 -4.01
CA TYR A 92 -1.17 19.52 -2.88
C TYR A 92 -0.37 19.99 -1.67
N PHE A 93 0.57 19.16 -1.18
CA PHE A 93 1.35 19.50 0.01
C PHE A 93 2.33 20.65 -0.23
N GLU A 94 2.92 20.79 -1.42
CA GLU A 94 3.73 21.95 -1.79
C GLU A 94 2.92 23.26 -1.72
N THR A 95 1.69 23.24 -2.24
CA THR A 95 0.78 24.39 -2.18
C THR A 95 0.38 24.70 -0.74
N LEU A 96 -0.02 23.68 0.03
CA LEU A 96 -0.43 23.84 1.42
C LEU A 96 0.71 24.35 2.29
N MET A 97 1.94 23.86 2.13
CA MET A 97 3.11 24.37 2.86
C MET A 97 3.33 25.87 2.64
N ASN A 98 3.20 26.35 1.40
CA ASN A 98 3.29 27.79 1.09
C ASN A 98 2.18 28.61 1.76
N GLN A 99 0.97 28.05 1.79
CA GLN A 99 -0.17 28.69 2.45
C GLN A 99 -0.01 28.72 3.98
N ILE A 100 0.47 27.63 4.59
CA ILE A 100 0.78 27.54 6.03
C ILE A 100 1.86 28.57 6.40
N ALA A 101 2.94 28.68 5.61
CA ALA A 101 4.01 29.65 5.83
C ALA A 101 3.51 31.11 5.77
N SER A 102 2.57 31.40 4.86
CA SER A 102 1.99 32.74 4.68
C SER A 102 0.73 33.01 5.51
N ASN A 103 0.28 32.06 6.33
CA ASN A 103 -0.96 32.10 7.10
C ASN A 103 -2.22 32.32 6.23
N SER A 104 -2.25 31.70 5.05
CA SER A 104 -3.35 31.77 4.08
C SER A 104 -3.95 30.40 3.76
N GLN A 105 -3.73 29.42 4.63
CA GLN A 105 -4.28 28.07 4.49
C GLN A 105 -5.82 28.06 4.57
N PRO A 106 -6.49 27.06 3.95
CA PRO A 106 -7.92 26.83 4.08
C PRO A 106 -8.38 26.69 5.53
N ASP A 107 -9.68 26.80 5.79
CA ASP A 107 -10.23 26.62 7.13
C ASP A 107 -10.11 25.15 7.59
N VAL A 108 -10.39 24.21 6.69
CA VAL A 108 -10.21 22.76 6.86
C VAL A 108 -9.33 22.21 5.75
N PHE A 109 -8.34 21.38 6.08
CA PHE A 109 -7.40 20.83 5.11
C PHE A 109 -6.88 19.45 5.51
N TYR A 110 -6.34 18.69 4.55
CA TYR A 110 -5.61 17.47 4.85
C TYR A 110 -4.28 17.76 5.53
N VAL A 111 -4.03 17.09 6.65
CA VAL A 111 -2.77 17.11 7.38
C VAL A 111 -2.06 15.77 7.26
N SER A 112 -0.78 15.82 6.92
CA SER A 112 0.09 14.65 6.97
C SER A 112 0.77 14.57 8.35
N PRO A 113 0.91 13.37 8.94
CA PRO A 113 1.59 13.19 10.24
C PRO A 113 2.98 13.84 10.32
N LYS A 114 3.76 13.82 9.22
CA LYS A 114 5.11 14.44 9.17
C LYS A 114 5.15 15.94 9.46
N TYR A 115 4.03 16.64 9.33
CA TYR A 115 3.97 18.08 9.54
C TYR A 115 3.34 18.48 10.88
N VAL A 116 2.76 17.53 11.62
CA VAL A 116 2.02 17.82 12.87
C VAL A 116 2.90 18.56 13.88
N ARG A 117 4.13 18.09 14.09
CA ARG A 117 5.11 18.72 14.99
C ARG A 117 5.37 20.18 14.62
N THR A 118 5.78 20.42 13.38
CA THR A 118 6.14 21.77 12.93
C THR A 118 4.92 22.70 12.93
N TRP A 119 3.78 22.26 12.37
CA TRP A 119 2.61 23.12 12.21
C TRP A 119 1.90 23.43 13.52
N SER A 120 1.94 22.52 14.50
CA SER A 120 1.47 22.78 15.86
C SER A 120 2.38 23.77 16.57
N HIS A 121 3.70 23.60 16.49
CA HIS A 121 4.69 24.49 17.11
C HIS A 121 4.53 25.95 16.65
N ILE A 122 4.39 26.18 15.34
CA ILE A 122 4.20 27.54 14.79
C ILE A 122 2.76 28.06 14.92
N GLY A 123 1.85 27.30 15.54
CA GLY A 123 0.47 27.70 15.83
C GLY A 123 -0.40 27.89 14.58
N ARG A 124 -0.24 27.03 13.56
CA ARG A 124 -1.00 27.09 12.30
C ARG A 124 -2.15 26.09 12.21
N ILE A 125 -2.09 25.04 13.02
CA ILE A 125 -3.13 24.02 13.14
C ILE A 125 -3.72 24.04 14.55
N LEU A 126 -5.04 23.92 14.63
CA LEU A 126 -5.81 23.99 15.87
C LEU A 126 -5.61 22.69 16.67
N ASP A 127 -5.38 22.83 17.98
CA ASP A 127 -5.48 21.72 18.92
C ASP A 127 -6.97 21.39 19.17
N LEU A 128 -7.37 20.19 18.78
CA LEU A 128 -8.73 19.67 18.84
C LEU A 128 -9.07 19.01 20.18
N SER A 129 -8.10 18.78 21.07
CA SER A 129 -8.27 17.96 22.28
C SER A 129 -9.49 18.37 23.13
N ASP A 130 -9.68 19.66 23.40
CA ASP A 130 -10.82 20.12 24.21
C ASP A 130 -12.18 19.94 23.51
N TYR A 131 -12.19 19.94 22.17
CA TYR A 131 -13.41 19.75 21.40
C TYR A 131 -13.80 18.29 21.29
N LEU A 132 -12.86 17.38 21.54
CA LEU A 132 -13.02 15.92 21.46
C LEU A 132 -13.27 15.27 22.82
N ALA A 133 -13.19 16.02 23.92
CA ALA A 133 -13.37 15.48 25.26
C ALA A 133 -14.76 14.83 25.48
N GLU A 134 -15.81 15.36 24.84
CA GLU A 134 -17.16 14.79 24.91
C GLU A 134 -17.34 13.58 23.97
N ASP A 135 -16.41 13.35 23.04
CA ASP A 135 -16.44 12.27 22.06
C ASP A 135 -15.53 11.09 22.45
N ASN A 136 -14.96 11.07 23.66
CA ASN A 136 -14.00 10.05 24.07
C ASN A 136 -14.56 8.61 23.94
N GLU A 137 -15.83 8.39 24.27
CA GLU A 137 -16.48 7.09 24.06
C GLU A 137 -16.49 6.70 22.58
N THR A 138 -16.80 7.63 21.68
CA THR A 138 -16.76 7.43 20.22
C THR A 138 -15.33 7.15 19.74
N LEU A 139 -14.35 7.91 20.24
CA LEU A 139 -12.95 7.76 19.87
C LEU A 139 -12.32 6.45 20.37
N SER A 140 -12.85 5.85 21.45
CA SER A 140 -12.39 4.54 21.92
C SER A 140 -12.71 3.38 20.95
N ASP A 141 -13.65 3.60 20.02
CA ASP A 141 -14.00 2.66 18.95
C ASP A 141 -13.17 2.91 17.67
N ILE A 142 -12.36 3.97 17.62
CA ILE A 142 -11.41 4.22 16.53
C ILE A 142 -10.13 3.42 16.77
N TRP A 143 -9.39 3.10 15.71
CA TRP A 143 -8.08 2.43 15.82
C TRP A 143 -7.05 3.34 16.53
N ASP A 144 -6.52 2.91 17.67
CA ASP A 144 -5.58 3.69 18.50
C ASP A 144 -4.39 4.24 17.71
N ASP A 145 -3.80 3.41 16.84
CA ASP A 145 -2.65 3.78 16.01
C ASP A 145 -3.00 4.88 14.99
N SER A 146 -4.24 4.92 14.51
CA SER A 146 -4.69 5.94 13.55
C SER A 146 -4.79 7.33 14.18
N LEU A 147 -5.23 7.40 15.44
CA LEU A 147 -5.34 8.66 16.17
C LEU A 147 -3.95 9.15 16.63
N ALA A 148 -3.08 8.23 17.02
CA ALA A 148 -1.72 8.52 17.48
C ALA A 148 -0.88 9.29 16.44
N PHE A 149 -1.12 9.09 15.14
CA PHE A 149 -0.46 9.83 14.07
C PHE A 149 -0.63 11.35 14.13
N TYR A 150 -1.70 11.83 14.77
CA TYR A 150 -2.05 13.24 14.85
C TYR A 150 -1.85 13.84 16.24
N ALA A 151 -1.28 13.07 17.17
CA ALA A 151 -0.97 13.51 18.52
C ALA A 151 0.45 14.06 18.63
N TYR A 152 0.62 15.15 19.38
CA TYR A 152 1.93 15.74 19.63
C TYR A 152 2.05 16.37 21.02
N SER A 153 3.25 16.33 21.57
CA SER A 153 3.67 17.03 22.78
C SER A 153 5.10 17.54 22.62
N GLU A 154 5.40 18.70 23.22
CA GLU A 154 6.76 19.24 23.33
C GLU A 154 7.55 18.58 24.48
N SER A 155 6.96 17.61 25.18
CA SER A 155 7.63 16.86 26.25
C SER A 155 8.73 15.97 25.68
N ASP A 156 9.94 16.05 26.23
CA ASP A 156 11.06 15.15 25.91
C ASP A 156 10.76 13.67 26.22
N GLN A 157 9.66 13.37 26.92
CA GLN A 157 9.22 12.01 27.24
C GLN A 157 8.30 11.41 26.17
N TYR A 158 7.68 12.23 25.32
CA TYR A 158 6.71 11.78 24.33
C TYR A 158 7.42 11.31 23.06
N GLN A 159 7.13 10.08 22.64
CA GLN A 159 7.62 9.56 21.37
C GLN A 159 6.57 9.80 20.28
N ARG A 160 7.00 10.28 19.11
CA ARG A 160 6.06 10.55 18.01
C ARG A 160 5.36 9.26 17.58
N GLY A 161 4.03 9.31 17.51
CA GLY A 161 3.20 8.16 17.17
C GLY A 161 2.95 7.20 18.32
N GLU A 162 3.41 7.49 19.53
CA GLU A 162 3.00 6.74 20.71
C GLU A 162 1.46 6.73 20.82
N ARG A 163 0.87 5.57 21.13
CA ARG A 163 -0.58 5.47 21.35
C ARG A 163 -1.01 6.40 22.48
N ILE A 164 -2.22 6.95 22.37
CA ILE A 164 -2.76 7.92 23.32
C ILE A 164 -4.01 7.38 23.99
N GLU A 165 -4.33 7.91 25.16
CA GLU A 165 -5.58 7.62 25.86
C GLU A 165 -6.13 8.89 26.53
N TYR A 166 -7.43 8.90 26.86
CA TYR A 166 -8.05 10.00 27.59
C TYR A 166 -7.99 9.74 29.09
N ASP A 167 -7.30 10.61 29.83
CA ASP A 167 -7.29 10.58 31.29
C ASP A 167 -8.48 11.37 31.85
N GLU A 168 -9.50 10.65 32.33
CA GLU A 168 -10.69 11.26 32.96
C GLU A 168 -10.36 12.09 34.21
N ALA A 169 -9.26 11.79 34.92
CA ALA A 169 -8.90 12.47 36.15
C ALA A 169 -8.38 13.88 35.89
N THR A 170 -7.62 14.07 34.82
CA THR A 170 -7.09 15.37 34.37
C THR A 170 -8.01 16.05 33.37
N GLY A 171 -8.81 15.27 32.62
CA GLY A 171 -9.64 15.71 31.51
C GLY A 171 -8.82 16.02 30.26
N THR A 172 -7.72 15.30 30.04
CA THR A 172 -6.75 15.53 28.95
C THR A 172 -6.37 14.22 28.28
N TYR A 173 -5.88 14.28 27.05
CA TYR A 173 -5.23 13.14 26.41
C TYR A 173 -3.78 13.00 26.89
N VAL A 174 -3.31 11.77 27.06
CA VAL A 174 -1.94 11.44 27.47
C VAL A 174 -1.37 10.32 26.59
N GLY A 175 -0.04 10.27 26.43
CA GLY A 175 0.65 9.12 25.85
C GLY A 175 0.58 7.90 26.78
N GLN A 176 0.26 6.72 26.24
CA GLN A 176 0.07 5.48 27.02
C GLN A 176 1.37 4.97 27.68
N ASN A 177 2.53 5.20 27.05
CA ASN A 177 3.84 4.79 27.55
C ASN A 177 4.53 5.90 28.36
N SER A 178 4.46 7.14 27.88
CA SER A 178 5.16 8.29 28.45
C SER A 178 4.37 8.98 29.57
N GLY A 179 3.04 8.87 29.55
CA GLY A 179 2.15 9.64 30.43
C GLY A 179 2.18 11.15 30.16
N ALA A 180 2.79 11.59 29.06
CA ALA A 180 2.88 13.00 28.71
C ALA A 180 1.53 13.52 28.22
N GLU A 181 1.12 14.71 28.66
CA GLU A 181 -0.06 15.40 28.10
C GLU A 181 0.18 15.72 26.62
N VAL A 182 -0.78 15.38 25.76
CA VAL A 182 -0.70 15.52 24.31
C VAL A 182 -1.87 16.35 23.75
N GLY A 183 -1.59 17.12 22.70
CA GLY A 183 -2.60 17.76 21.86
C GLY A 183 -2.95 16.86 20.67
N ILE A 184 -4.19 16.93 20.19
CA ILE A 184 -4.65 16.25 18.96
C ILE A 184 -4.80 17.30 17.87
N TYR A 185 -3.96 17.24 16.83
CA TYR A 185 -3.89 18.28 15.80
C TYR A 185 -4.53 17.85 14.47
N GLY A 186 -5.19 16.70 14.44
CA GLY A 186 -5.97 16.23 13.31
C GLY A 186 -6.78 14.99 13.68
N LEU A 187 -7.79 14.68 12.88
CA LEU A 187 -8.53 13.42 12.98
C LEU A 187 -8.26 12.54 11.75
N PRO A 188 -8.06 11.23 11.91
CA PRO A 188 -7.77 10.34 10.78
C PRO A 188 -8.93 10.29 9.80
N LYS A 189 -8.66 10.46 8.50
CA LYS A 189 -9.66 10.20 7.44
C LYS A 189 -10.07 8.73 7.45
N ASP A 190 -9.05 7.90 7.51
CA ASP A 190 -9.08 6.44 7.53
C ASP A 190 -7.83 5.91 8.27
N PHE A 191 -7.84 4.62 8.58
CA PHE A 191 -6.63 3.87 8.90
C PHE A 191 -6.33 2.92 7.75
N SER A 192 -5.57 3.41 6.78
CA SER A 192 -5.46 2.73 5.50
C SER A 192 -4.32 1.71 5.50
N ASN A 193 -4.66 0.50 5.07
CA ASN A 193 -3.65 -0.49 4.74
C ASN A 193 -3.21 -0.32 3.29
N PHE A 194 -1.90 -0.48 3.09
CA PHE A 194 -1.24 -0.65 1.81
C PHE A 194 -0.62 -2.04 1.78
N GLY A 195 -1.32 -2.97 1.13
CA GLY A 195 -0.93 -4.37 1.05
C GLY A 195 -0.82 -4.87 -0.39
N LEU A 196 -0.54 -6.16 -0.53
CA LEU A 196 -0.39 -6.79 -1.82
C LEU A 196 -1.73 -7.25 -2.39
N SER A 197 -1.95 -6.89 -3.65
CA SER A 197 -3.10 -7.32 -4.42
C SER A 197 -2.72 -8.16 -5.62
N TYR A 198 -3.68 -8.96 -6.08
CA TYR A 198 -3.60 -9.69 -7.33
C TYR A 198 -4.87 -9.51 -8.18
N ASN A 199 -4.74 -9.73 -9.49
CA ASN A 199 -5.86 -9.74 -10.42
C ASN A 199 -6.42 -11.16 -10.57
N ALA A 200 -7.57 -11.43 -9.96
CA ALA A 200 -8.21 -12.74 -9.88
C ALA A 200 -8.57 -13.37 -11.24
N ILE A 201 -8.68 -12.57 -12.31
CA ILE A 201 -8.98 -13.12 -13.64
C ILE A 201 -7.89 -14.10 -14.12
N PHE A 202 -6.68 -13.98 -13.56
CA PHE A 202 -5.55 -14.84 -13.87
C PHE A 202 -5.48 -16.10 -13.00
N PHE A 203 -6.50 -16.34 -12.17
CA PHE A 203 -6.55 -17.45 -11.21
C PHE A 203 -7.92 -18.13 -11.15
N THR A 204 -8.65 -18.19 -12.27
CA THR A 204 -9.89 -19.00 -12.34
C THR A 204 -9.57 -20.49 -12.16
N ASP A 205 -10.56 -21.32 -11.84
CA ASP A 205 -10.36 -22.77 -11.66
C ASP A 205 -9.73 -23.42 -12.90
N GLU A 206 -10.14 -23.02 -14.10
CA GLU A 206 -9.62 -23.51 -15.39
C GLU A 206 -8.12 -23.21 -15.54
N VAL A 207 -7.70 -22.07 -15.02
CA VAL A 207 -6.34 -21.56 -15.11
C VAL A 207 -5.44 -22.23 -14.09
N ARG A 208 -5.95 -22.37 -12.87
CA ARG A 208 -5.28 -23.12 -11.81
C ARG A 208 -5.08 -24.58 -12.23
N GLU A 209 -6.07 -25.19 -12.89
CA GLU A 209 -5.95 -26.52 -13.49
C GLU A 209 -4.85 -26.55 -14.56
N ALA A 210 -4.84 -25.57 -15.48
CA ALA A 210 -3.81 -25.50 -16.51
C ALA A 210 -2.40 -25.34 -15.92
N LEU A 211 -2.19 -24.44 -14.95
CA LEU A 211 -0.89 -24.21 -14.31
C LEU A 211 -0.35 -25.45 -13.57
N THR A 212 -1.24 -26.27 -13.02
CA THR A 212 -0.88 -27.48 -12.25
C THR A 212 -0.82 -28.75 -13.10
N THR A 213 -1.13 -28.67 -14.40
CA THR A 213 -1.14 -29.85 -15.29
C THR A 213 -0.30 -29.68 -16.55
N VAL A 214 -0.21 -28.46 -17.09
CA VAL A 214 0.60 -28.14 -18.28
C VAL A 214 2.07 -28.16 -17.90
N THR A 215 2.84 -28.87 -18.71
CA THR A 215 4.29 -28.96 -18.62
C THR A 215 4.97 -28.19 -19.74
N THR A 216 6.29 -27.97 -19.62
CA THR A 216 7.04 -27.29 -20.68
C THR A 216 7.08 -28.07 -22.00
N ASN A 217 6.82 -29.39 -21.94
CA ASN A 217 6.71 -30.26 -23.11
C ASN A 217 5.36 -30.21 -23.83
N ASP A 218 4.29 -29.66 -23.25
CA ASP A 218 2.92 -29.67 -23.81
C ASP A 218 2.69 -28.62 -24.93
N ARG A 219 3.72 -28.40 -25.76
CA ARG A 219 3.80 -27.39 -26.83
C ARG A 219 2.49 -27.15 -27.58
N THR A 220 1.88 -25.98 -27.37
CA THR A 220 0.93 -25.41 -28.33
C THR A 220 1.68 -24.34 -29.14
N GLY A 221 1.60 -24.41 -30.47
CA GLY A 221 2.36 -23.53 -31.36
C GLY A 221 1.79 -22.14 -31.44
N ILE A 222 2.12 -21.31 -30.44
CA ILE A 222 1.50 -20.00 -30.26
C ILE A 222 2.58 -18.94 -30.01
N ARG A 223 2.28 -17.66 -30.21
CA ARG A 223 3.33 -16.63 -30.25
C ARG A 223 3.81 -16.29 -28.85
N GLY A 224 5.04 -15.82 -28.71
CA GLY A 224 5.45 -15.22 -27.45
C GLY A 224 5.30 -13.69 -27.48
N ALA A 225 5.73 -13.05 -26.40
CA ALA A 225 5.57 -11.61 -26.19
C ALA A 225 6.21 -10.74 -27.30
N GLU A 226 5.70 -9.51 -27.42
CA GLU A 226 6.04 -8.57 -28.49
C GLU A 226 7.48 -8.04 -28.39
N TYR A 227 8.25 -8.13 -29.50
CA TYR A 227 9.40 -7.25 -29.77
C TYR A 227 9.08 -6.37 -30.99
N GLU A 228 9.43 -5.08 -30.92
CA GLU A 228 9.04 -3.92 -31.76
C GLU A 228 9.05 -4.10 -33.30
N THR A 229 9.49 -5.23 -33.85
CA THR A 229 9.57 -5.42 -35.31
C THR A 229 9.24 -6.81 -35.86
N ALA A 230 8.83 -7.80 -35.06
CA ALA A 230 8.50 -9.13 -35.64
C ALA A 230 7.42 -9.90 -34.87
N ASN A 231 6.46 -10.46 -35.63
CA ASN A 231 5.60 -11.56 -35.19
C ASN A 231 6.47 -12.82 -34.97
N GLN A 232 7.17 -12.94 -33.84
CA GLN A 232 7.92 -14.15 -33.51
C GLN A 232 7.01 -15.17 -32.83
N THR A 233 7.08 -16.43 -33.26
CA THR A 233 6.38 -17.56 -32.61
C THR A 233 7.38 -18.25 -31.68
N PHE A 234 7.11 -18.25 -30.37
CA PHE A 234 7.95 -18.86 -29.35
C PHE A 234 7.20 -20.03 -28.71
N PHE A 235 7.89 -21.14 -28.46
CA PHE A 235 7.29 -22.32 -27.84
C PHE A 235 7.78 -22.43 -26.40
N GLY A 236 7.00 -23.07 -25.55
CA GLY A 236 7.49 -23.62 -24.29
C GLY A 236 8.83 -24.33 -24.47
N GLU A 237 9.81 -24.00 -23.64
CA GLU A 237 11.16 -24.55 -23.72
C GLU A 237 11.31 -25.72 -22.73
N PRO A 238 11.55 -26.95 -23.21
CA PRO A 238 11.78 -28.08 -22.33
C PRO A 238 12.94 -27.83 -21.37
N GLY A 239 12.74 -28.17 -20.10
CA GLY A 239 13.80 -28.10 -19.09
C GLY A 239 13.98 -26.72 -18.46
N VAL A 240 13.03 -25.79 -18.66
CA VAL A 240 12.98 -24.53 -17.89
C VAL A 240 12.15 -24.62 -16.62
N VAL A 241 11.29 -25.64 -16.51
CA VAL A 241 10.59 -26.04 -15.29
C VAL A 241 10.75 -27.54 -15.11
N THR A 242 11.40 -27.95 -14.02
CA THR A 242 11.74 -29.35 -13.77
C THR A 242 11.59 -29.70 -12.30
N ASN A 243 11.37 -30.97 -11.99
CA ASN A 243 11.60 -31.49 -10.64
C ASN A 243 13.12 -31.43 -10.33
N PRO A 244 13.55 -31.57 -9.06
CA PRO A 244 14.96 -31.48 -8.68
C PRO A 244 15.85 -32.56 -9.33
N ASP A 245 15.25 -33.67 -9.81
CA ASP A 245 15.93 -34.72 -10.56
C ASP A 245 16.13 -34.39 -12.06
N GLY A 246 15.65 -33.23 -12.52
CA GLY A 246 15.72 -32.75 -13.89
C GLY A 246 14.63 -33.29 -14.82
N SER A 247 13.66 -34.06 -14.30
CA SER A 247 12.47 -34.46 -15.05
C SER A 247 11.53 -33.26 -15.26
N ASP A 248 10.81 -33.24 -16.37
CA ASP A 248 9.85 -32.16 -16.66
C ASP A 248 8.73 -32.12 -15.60
N ALA A 249 8.35 -30.92 -15.20
CA ALA A 249 7.36 -30.68 -14.16
C ALA A 249 6.21 -29.80 -14.70
N PRO A 250 5.03 -29.84 -14.06
CA PRO A 250 4.02 -28.80 -14.26
C PRO A 250 4.59 -27.41 -13.98
N LEU A 251 4.02 -26.37 -14.61
CA LEU A 251 4.47 -24.99 -14.41
C LEU A 251 4.40 -24.55 -12.94
N ILE A 252 3.40 -25.04 -12.19
CA ILE A 252 3.29 -24.90 -10.73
C ILE A 252 3.00 -26.27 -10.13
N ASN A 253 3.88 -26.74 -9.23
CA ASN A 253 3.72 -28.02 -8.53
C ASN A 253 3.58 -27.77 -7.02
N ILE A 254 2.34 -27.70 -6.53
CA ILE A 254 2.05 -27.28 -5.16
C ILE A 254 2.58 -28.29 -4.14
N GLY A 255 3.37 -27.82 -3.17
CA GLY A 255 3.97 -28.66 -2.13
C GLY A 255 5.11 -29.57 -2.62
N VAL A 256 5.59 -29.36 -3.84
CA VAL A 256 6.70 -30.11 -4.44
C VAL A 256 7.82 -29.15 -4.83
N PRO A 257 9.07 -29.36 -4.35
CA PRO A 257 10.21 -28.61 -4.86
C PRO A 257 10.29 -28.62 -6.38
N THR A 258 10.29 -27.44 -6.97
CA THR A 258 10.32 -27.26 -8.43
C THR A 258 11.46 -26.33 -8.79
N THR A 259 12.30 -26.77 -9.72
CA THR A 259 13.42 -25.99 -10.25
C THR A 259 12.95 -25.18 -11.45
N TYR A 260 13.08 -23.87 -11.34
CA TYR A 260 12.78 -22.90 -12.37
C TYR A 260 14.09 -22.38 -12.96
N LYS A 261 14.14 -22.22 -14.27
CA LYS A 261 15.31 -21.72 -14.99
C LYS A 261 14.99 -20.39 -15.69
N PRO A 262 14.93 -19.27 -14.94
CA PRO A 262 14.52 -17.99 -15.50
C PRO A 262 15.42 -17.49 -16.63
N TYR A 263 14.81 -16.80 -17.59
CA TYR A 263 15.44 -16.02 -18.65
C TYR A 263 14.46 -14.95 -19.14
N ASN A 264 14.95 -14.00 -19.94
CA ASN A 264 14.08 -13.04 -20.57
C ASN A 264 13.28 -13.61 -21.77
N PHE A 265 12.18 -14.28 -21.45
CA PHE A 265 11.23 -14.83 -22.42
C PHE A 265 10.43 -13.77 -23.19
N TYR A 266 10.48 -12.50 -22.78
CA TYR A 266 9.89 -11.41 -23.57
C TYR A 266 10.74 -11.07 -24.79
N ARG A 267 12.05 -11.31 -24.72
CA ARG A 267 13.03 -10.94 -25.76
C ARG A 267 13.59 -12.15 -26.50
N PHE A 268 13.77 -13.27 -25.82
CA PHE A 268 14.45 -14.45 -26.35
C PHE A 268 13.50 -15.64 -26.46
N ALA A 269 13.69 -16.43 -27.51
CA ALA A 269 12.88 -17.61 -27.78
C ALA A 269 13.18 -18.78 -26.81
N SER A 270 14.41 -18.80 -26.30
CA SER A 270 14.93 -19.85 -25.44
C SER A 270 15.97 -19.28 -24.49
N TRP A 271 16.24 -20.00 -23.41
CA TRP A 271 17.29 -19.72 -22.43
C TRP A 271 18.67 -19.76 -23.09
N GLU A 272 18.90 -20.67 -24.03
CA GLU A 272 20.18 -20.74 -24.76
C GLU A 272 20.36 -19.49 -25.65
N ASP A 273 19.31 -19.04 -26.34
CA ASP A 273 19.34 -17.80 -27.10
C ASP A 273 19.53 -16.58 -26.18
N ALA A 274 18.93 -16.61 -24.99
CA ALA A 274 19.09 -15.58 -23.97
C ALA A 274 20.54 -15.52 -23.47
N LEU A 275 21.12 -16.65 -23.08
CA LEU A 275 22.50 -16.76 -22.62
C LEU A 275 23.48 -16.24 -23.69
N ASN A 276 23.33 -16.72 -24.93
CA ASN A 276 24.14 -16.28 -26.06
C ASN A 276 23.90 -14.81 -26.43
N GLY A 277 22.68 -14.32 -26.20
CA GLY A 277 22.27 -12.95 -26.40
C GLY A 277 22.75 -11.97 -25.32
N GLY A 278 23.42 -12.46 -24.27
CA GLY A 278 23.89 -11.63 -23.15
C GLY A 278 22.79 -11.25 -22.16
N ASP A 279 21.76 -12.09 -22.03
CA ASP A 279 20.67 -11.92 -21.07
C ASP A 279 21.19 -12.01 -19.63
N PRO A 280 21.11 -10.93 -18.84
CA PRO A 280 21.61 -10.92 -17.46
C PRO A 280 21.03 -12.04 -16.62
N MET A 281 19.74 -12.32 -16.72
CA MET A 281 19.09 -13.41 -15.97
C MET A 281 19.65 -14.78 -16.32
N ALA A 282 19.68 -15.12 -17.62
CA ALA A 282 20.22 -16.40 -18.05
C ALA A 282 21.68 -16.57 -17.61
N TRP A 283 22.47 -15.47 -17.61
CA TRP A 283 23.83 -15.45 -17.09
C TRP A 283 23.90 -15.66 -15.58
N MET A 284 23.04 -15.06 -14.76
CA MET A 284 22.98 -15.31 -13.32
C MET A 284 22.67 -16.78 -13.05
N VAL A 285 21.68 -17.34 -13.74
CA VAL A 285 21.34 -18.77 -13.65
C VAL A 285 22.55 -19.63 -14.05
N GLN A 286 23.22 -19.33 -15.17
CA GLN A 286 24.40 -20.06 -15.63
C GLN A 286 25.55 -20.00 -14.61
N LEU A 287 25.83 -18.82 -14.06
CA LEU A 287 26.99 -18.58 -13.21
C LEU A 287 26.82 -19.26 -11.84
N TYR A 288 25.67 -19.09 -11.19
CA TYR A 288 25.49 -19.50 -9.79
C TYR A 288 24.90 -20.90 -9.63
N THR A 289 24.10 -21.36 -10.60
CA THR A 289 23.47 -22.70 -10.52
C THR A 289 24.09 -23.70 -11.50
N GLY A 290 25.07 -23.27 -12.30
CA GLY A 290 25.60 -24.07 -13.41
C GLY A 290 24.58 -24.29 -14.54
N GLY A 291 23.59 -23.40 -14.66
CA GLY A 291 22.53 -23.49 -15.67
C GLY A 291 21.38 -24.43 -15.30
N LYS A 292 21.28 -24.86 -14.03
CA LYS A 292 20.19 -25.72 -13.55
C LYS A 292 18.91 -24.95 -13.24
N GLY A 293 19.03 -23.73 -12.73
CA GLY A 293 17.90 -22.98 -12.19
C GLY A 293 17.86 -22.96 -10.67
N TYR A 294 16.89 -22.23 -10.13
CA TYR A 294 16.63 -22.08 -8.70
C TYR A 294 15.48 -23.00 -8.30
N THR A 295 15.55 -23.62 -7.12
CA THR A 295 14.51 -24.54 -6.65
C THR A 295 13.67 -23.87 -5.58
N VAL A 296 12.34 -23.97 -5.66
CA VAL A 296 11.40 -23.39 -4.71
C VAL A 296 10.18 -24.29 -4.53
N THR A 297 9.49 -24.18 -3.40
CA THR A 297 8.29 -24.99 -3.08
C THR A 297 7.08 -24.09 -2.87
N ILE A 298 6.19 -24.01 -3.86
CA ILE A 298 5.00 -23.15 -3.78
C ILE A 298 3.91 -23.83 -2.93
N PRO A 299 3.39 -23.21 -1.85
CA PRO A 299 2.44 -23.85 -0.93
C PRO A 299 0.97 -23.79 -1.38
N GLY A 300 0.61 -22.91 -2.32
CA GLY A 300 -0.76 -22.71 -2.78
C GLY A 300 -0.90 -21.59 -3.81
N PHE A 301 -2.13 -21.09 -3.99
CA PHE A 301 -2.46 -19.95 -4.86
C PHE A 301 -2.77 -18.69 -4.05
N PRO A 302 -2.57 -17.49 -4.62
CA PRO A 302 -2.68 -16.24 -3.88
C PRO A 302 -4.12 -15.99 -3.42
N GLY A 303 -4.26 -15.49 -2.20
CA GLY A 303 -5.55 -15.18 -1.58
C GLY A 303 -6.35 -16.39 -1.10
N ASP A 304 -5.91 -17.63 -1.37
CA ASP A 304 -6.58 -18.83 -0.88
C ASP A 304 -6.46 -18.92 0.63
N THR A 305 -7.57 -19.25 1.28
CA THR A 305 -7.55 -19.80 2.64
C THR A 305 -6.88 -21.18 2.64
N LEU A 306 -6.35 -21.63 3.78
CA LEU A 306 -5.76 -22.98 3.88
C LEU A 306 -6.79 -24.08 3.57
N GLU A 307 -8.07 -23.84 3.84
CA GLU A 307 -9.16 -24.75 3.47
C GLU A 307 -9.32 -24.89 1.94
N GLU A 308 -9.19 -23.78 1.20
CA GLU A 308 -9.24 -23.80 -0.27
C GLU A 308 -7.97 -24.44 -0.86
N ALA A 309 -6.81 -24.15 -0.28
CA ALA A 309 -5.51 -24.63 -0.75
C ALA A 309 -5.33 -26.14 -0.56
N LYS A 310 -5.91 -26.74 0.49
CA LYS A 310 -5.65 -28.16 0.84
C LYS A 310 -6.02 -29.17 -0.25
N LYS A 311 -6.88 -28.79 -1.20
CA LYS A 311 -7.23 -29.65 -2.35
C LYS A 311 -6.02 -29.97 -3.24
N TYR A 312 -4.98 -29.13 -3.19
CA TYR A 312 -3.73 -29.30 -3.92
C TYR A 312 -2.65 -30.03 -3.12
N TRP A 313 -2.80 -30.16 -1.81
CA TRP A 313 -1.77 -30.76 -0.96
C TRP A 313 -1.83 -32.28 -0.98
N LYS A 314 -0.65 -32.89 -0.85
CA LYS A 314 -0.56 -34.34 -0.63
C LYS A 314 -1.33 -34.75 0.61
N ASP A 315 -2.25 -35.69 0.45
CA ASP A 315 -3.15 -36.18 1.50
C ASP A 315 -4.09 -35.09 2.11
N GLY A 316 -4.26 -33.94 1.44
CA GLY A 316 -4.99 -32.78 1.96
C GLY A 316 -6.51 -32.87 1.91
N ALA A 317 -7.09 -33.74 1.06
CA ALA A 317 -8.53 -33.84 0.86
C ALA A 317 -9.36 -34.09 2.15
N ASN A 318 -8.76 -34.71 3.17
CA ASN A 318 -9.40 -34.94 4.48
C ASN A 318 -8.62 -34.31 5.64
N PHE A 319 -7.69 -33.42 5.35
CA PHE A 319 -6.92 -32.73 6.37
C PHE A 319 -7.75 -31.60 6.98
N ASP A 320 -7.64 -31.44 8.30
CA ASP A 320 -8.30 -30.37 9.05
C ASP A 320 -7.36 -29.17 9.12
N THR A 321 -7.75 -28.08 8.45
CA THR A 321 -7.00 -26.82 8.39
C THR A 321 -7.52 -25.79 9.38
N THR A 322 -8.34 -26.19 10.35
CA THR A 322 -8.80 -25.30 11.41
C THR A 322 -7.60 -24.86 12.26
N ILE A 323 -7.45 -23.54 12.47
CA ILE A 323 -6.42 -23.02 13.38
C ILE A 323 -6.66 -23.58 14.78
N PRO A 324 -5.65 -24.16 15.46
CA PRO A 324 -5.81 -24.68 16.81
C PRO A 324 -6.24 -23.58 17.80
N GLN A 325 -7.11 -23.90 18.76
CA GLN A 325 -7.70 -22.92 19.70
C GLN A 325 -6.66 -22.11 20.50
N ASP A 326 -5.50 -22.70 20.78
CA ASP A 326 -4.38 -22.05 21.46
C ASP A 326 -3.64 -21.01 20.61
N TYR A 327 -3.92 -20.98 19.31
CA TYR A 327 -3.46 -19.98 18.34
C TYR A 327 -4.55 -18.99 17.94
N GLN A 328 -5.75 -19.06 18.53
CA GLN A 328 -6.87 -18.18 18.19
C GLN A 328 -6.95 -17.00 19.17
N ASN A 329 -7.01 -15.77 18.65
CA ASN A 329 -7.20 -14.56 19.43
C ASN A 329 -8.68 -14.22 19.61
N ALA A 330 -9.25 -14.58 20.77
CA ALA A 330 -10.67 -14.37 21.06
C ALA A 330 -11.11 -12.90 21.14
N GLU A 331 -10.17 -11.95 21.16
CA GLU A 331 -10.42 -10.51 21.14
C GLU A 331 -10.24 -9.90 19.74
N ALA A 332 -9.91 -10.71 18.73
CA ALA A 332 -9.68 -10.24 17.37
C ALA A 332 -10.94 -9.65 16.71
N GLU A 333 -10.76 -8.52 16.04
CA GLU A 333 -11.72 -7.95 15.09
C GLU A 333 -11.62 -8.59 13.68
N TYR A 334 -11.02 -9.78 13.56
CA TYR A 334 -10.91 -10.57 12.33
C TYR A 334 -11.31 -12.04 12.57
N ASP A 335 -11.42 -12.86 11.51
CA ASP A 335 -11.75 -14.28 11.58
C ASP A 335 -10.55 -15.11 12.08
N GLU A 336 -10.44 -15.26 13.40
CA GLU A 336 -9.40 -16.04 14.08
C GLU A 336 -9.32 -17.52 13.65
N SER A 337 -10.34 -18.05 12.97
CA SER A 337 -10.37 -19.45 12.53
C SER A 337 -9.68 -19.69 11.18
N LYS A 338 -9.37 -18.62 10.44
CA LYS A 338 -8.81 -18.68 9.09
C LYS A 338 -7.33 -18.33 9.04
N ALA A 339 -6.64 -19.00 8.14
CA ALA A 339 -5.27 -18.68 7.71
C ALA A 339 -5.23 -18.65 6.19
N TYR A 340 -4.26 -17.91 5.65
CA TYR A 340 -4.09 -17.67 4.23
C TYR A 340 -2.74 -18.17 3.73
N VAL A 341 -2.71 -18.58 2.47
CA VAL A 341 -1.45 -18.88 1.79
C VAL A 341 -0.56 -17.64 1.82
N THR A 342 0.55 -17.74 2.52
CA THR A 342 1.56 -16.68 2.69
C THR A 342 2.86 -17.16 2.08
N TYR A 343 3.41 -16.41 1.13
CA TYR A 343 4.62 -16.80 0.41
C TYR A 343 5.89 -16.34 1.11
N THR A 344 6.99 -17.03 0.91
CA THR A 344 8.31 -16.40 1.07
C THR A 344 8.65 -15.53 -0.14
N TYR A 345 9.71 -14.73 -0.05
CA TYR A 345 10.16 -13.93 -1.19
C TYR A 345 10.46 -14.77 -2.44
N ALA A 346 11.16 -15.91 -2.27
CA ALA A 346 11.50 -16.82 -3.34
C ALA A 346 10.25 -17.45 -3.98
N GLU A 347 9.29 -17.89 -3.16
CA GLU A 347 8.05 -18.50 -3.62
C GLU A 347 7.20 -17.49 -4.41
N TYR A 348 7.13 -16.23 -3.96
CA TYR A 348 6.44 -15.15 -4.66
C TYR A 348 7.10 -14.80 -6.01
N GLY A 349 8.44 -14.73 -6.04
CA GLY A 349 9.20 -14.53 -7.28
C GLY A 349 9.01 -15.66 -8.29
N ALA A 350 9.10 -16.91 -7.85
CA ALA A 350 8.90 -18.07 -8.70
C ALA A 350 7.47 -18.17 -9.25
N LEU A 351 6.46 -17.94 -8.40
CA LEU A 351 5.05 -17.88 -8.80
C LEU A 351 4.85 -16.83 -9.90
N THR A 352 5.42 -15.65 -9.71
CA THR A 352 5.35 -14.55 -10.68
C THR A 352 5.96 -14.93 -12.02
N TRP A 353 7.18 -15.49 -12.02
CA TRP A 353 7.82 -15.94 -13.25
C TRP A 353 6.99 -17.02 -13.95
N ALA A 354 6.53 -18.04 -13.22
CA ALA A 354 5.76 -19.14 -13.78
C ALA A 354 4.46 -18.66 -14.43
N LEU A 355 3.72 -17.78 -13.77
CA LEU A 355 2.50 -17.19 -14.30
C LEU A 355 2.78 -16.34 -15.53
N THR A 356 3.72 -15.39 -15.45
CA THR A 356 4.04 -14.52 -16.59
C THR A 356 4.56 -15.32 -17.78
N TYR A 357 5.38 -16.35 -17.54
CA TYR A 357 5.82 -17.27 -18.57
C TYR A 357 4.62 -17.97 -19.22
N TYR A 358 3.70 -18.50 -18.41
CA TYR A 358 2.48 -19.15 -18.89
C TYR A 358 1.65 -18.21 -19.77
N PHE A 359 1.29 -17.03 -19.25
CA PHE A 359 0.43 -16.06 -19.93
C PHE A 359 0.99 -15.52 -21.24
N ASN A 360 2.32 -15.44 -21.35
CA ASN A 360 2.97 -14.93 -22.55
C ASN A 360 3.38 -16.03 -23.53
N THR A 361 3.33 -17.32 -23.14
CA THR A 361 3.82 -18.43 -23.96
C THR A 361 2.71 -19.41 -24.38
N TYR A 362 1.66 -19.58 -23.58
CA TYR A 362 0.59 -20.56 -23.77
C TYR A 362 -0.76 -19.83 -23.89
N ASP A 363 -1.29 -19.69 -25.12
CA ASP A 363 -2.53 -18.93 -25.44
C ASP A 363 -3.80 -19.59 -24.91
N TRP A 364 -4.70 -18.76 -24.40
CA TRP A 364 -5.95 -19.17 -23.76
C TRP A 364 -7.16 -19.23 -24.71
N ASP A 365 -7.12 -18.59 -25.87
CA ASP A 365 -8.36 -18.23 -26.62
C ASP A 365 -8.44 -18.77 -28.05
N GLY A 366 -7.55 -19.67 -28.47
CA GLY A 366 -7.72 -20.42 -29.72
C GLY A 366 -7.61 -19.59 -31.00
N ALA A 367 -7.00 -18.40 -30.95
CA ALA A 367 -6.72 -17.57 -32.11
C ALA A 367 -5.28 -17.73 -32.65
N GLY A 368 -4.41 -18.47 -31.94
CA GLY A 368 -3.06 -18.80 -32.44
C GLY A 368 -2.13 -17.60 -32.52
N VAL A 369 -2.30 -16.62 -31.62
CA VAL A 369 -1.57 -15.34 -31.65
C VAL A 369 -0.69 -15.06 -30.46
N GLY A 370 -0.72 -15.85 -29.38
CA GLY A 370 0.22 -15.69 -28.26
C GLY A 370 -0.10 -14.53 -27.34
N GLY A 371 0.06 -14.73 -26.04
CA GLY A 371 -0.21 -13.70 -25.03
C GLY A 371 -1.70 -13.52 -24.71
N ALA A 372 -2.02 -13.15 -23.47
CA ALA A 372 -3.37 -12.67 -23.15
C ALA A 372 -3.60 -11.32 -23.86
N THR A 373 -4.66 -11.23 -24.67
CA THR A 373 -5.08 -9.96 -25.25
C THR A 373 -5.96 -9.24 -24.24
N THR A 374 -5.45 -8.18 -23.61
CA THR A 374 -6.28 -7.37 -22.72
C THR A 374 -7.33 -6.60 -23.53
N ALA A 375 -8.36 -6.04 -22.87
CA ALA A 375 -9.41 -5.26 -23.52
C ALA A 375 -8.88 -4.09 -24.40
N THR A 376 -7.64 -3.66 -24.17
CA THR A 376 -6.94 -2.61 -24.93
C THR A 376 -6.19 -3.11 -26.17
N GLY A 377 -6.18 -4.42 -26.43
CA GLY A 377 -5.46 -5.04 -27.55
C GLY A 377 -3.96 -5.24 -27.30
N ARG A 378 -3.46 -4.98 -26.09
CA ARG A 378 -2.08 -5.26 -25.68
C ARG A 378 -1.91 -6.75 -25.38
N LYS A 379 -0.73 -7.29 -25.73
CA LYS A 379 -0.46 -8.74 -25.75
C LYS A 379 0.36 -9.28 -24.59
N ASN A 380 0.93 -8.40 -23.77
CA ASN A 380 1.87 -8.80 -22.73
C ASN A 380 1.20 -8.70 -21.37
N VAL A 381 1.29 -9.78 -20.60
CA VAL A 381 0.98 -9.80 -19.16
C VAL A 381 2.28 -9.69 -18.39
N TYR A 382 2.29 -8.90 -17.33
CA TYR A 382 3.46 -8.75 -16.47
C TYR A 382 3.10 -9.12 -15.05
N GLY A 383 4.10 -9.55 -14.30
CA GLY A 383 4.02 -9.94 -12.91
C GLY A 383 3.66 -8.76 -12.03
N ASN A 384 4.45 -7.69 -12.08
CA ASN A 384 4.18 -6.48 -11.30
C ASN A 384 4.86 -5.22 -11.87
N ASP A 385 4.78 -4.13 -11.10
CA ASP A 385 5.70 -2.99 -11.21
C ASP A 385 5.96 -2.33 -9.84
N GLN A 386 6.42 -3.13 -8.86
CA GLN A 386 6.58 -2.68 -7.47
C GLN A 386 7.74 -1.70 -7.24
N TYR A 387 8.53 -1.34 -8.27
CA TYR A 387 9.56 -0.31 -8.15
C TYR A 387 9.00 1.12 -8.26
N ASP A 388 7.68 1.31 -8.35
CA ASP A 388 7.09 2.64 -8.43
C ASP A 388 7.37 3.53 -7.21
N GLY A 389 7.93 2.97 -6.14
CA GLY A 389 8.62 3.68 -5.07
C GLY A 389 9.26 2.72 -4.06
N VAL A 390 10.06 3.24 -3.15
CA VAL A 390 10.62 2.47 -2.03
C VAL A 390 9.57 2.11 -0.97
N LEU A 391 8.37 2.71 -1.04
CA LEU A 391 7.26 2.44 -0.11
C LEU A 391 6.75 0.99 -0.13
N TYR A 392 6.99 0.25 -1.21
CA TYR A 392 6.66 -1.18 -1.34
C TYR A 392 7.62 -2.10 -0.58
N LEU A 393 8.78 -1.58 -0.14
CA LEU A 393 9.78 -2.37 0.57
C LEU A 393 9.44 -2.58 2.05
N LEU A 394 8.74 -1.62 2.68
CA LEU A 394 8.42 -1.68 4.12
C LEU A 394 7.61 -2.94 4.50
N PRO A 395 6.55 -3.31 3.76
CA PRO A 395 5.84 -4.56 4.00
C PRO A 395 6.76 -5.79 3.97
N TRP A 396 7.72 -5.81 3.04
CA TRP A 396 8.68 -6.91 2.94
C TRP A 396 9.64 -6.90 4.12
N LEU A 397 10.13 -5.73 4.53
CA LEU A 397 11.02 -5.60 5.68
C LEU A 397 10.36 -6.09 6.97
N ALA A 398 9.07 -5.83 7.15
CA ALA A 398 8.30 -6.37 8.27
C ALA A 398 8.35 -7.91 8.30
N GLY A 399 8.24 -8.55 7.13
CA GLY A 399 8.41 -9.99 6.93
C GLY A 399 9.77 -10.58 7.33
N ASN A 400 10.76 -9.73 7.63
CA ASN A 400 12.10 -10.09 8.10
C ASN A 400 12.52 -9.33 9.36
N ASN A 401 11.55 -8.83 10.16
CA ASN A 401 11.81 -8.03 11.37
C ASN A 401 12.78 -6.87 11.14
N ALA A 402 12.63 -6.16 10.01
CA ALA A 402 13.48 -5.05 9.62
C ALA A 402 12.67 -3.76 9.39
N THR A 403 13.36 -2.61 9.44
CA THR A 403 12.80 -1.29 9.12
C THR A 403 13.86 -0.35 8.55
N TYR A 404 13.43 0.78 7.97
CA TYR A 404 14.32 1.75 7.33
C TYR A 404 15.25 2.49 8.31
N ILE A 405 14.73 2.83 9.48
CA ILE A 405 15.25 3.90 10.34
C ILE A 405 15.06 3.50 11.81
N ASN A 406 15.92 3.99 12.70
CA ASN A 406 15.78 3.72 14.13
C ASN A 406 14.47 4.28 14.73
N GLU A 407 14.13 3.80 15.93
CA GLU A 407 12.92 4.17 16.67
C GLU A 407 12.73 5.68 16.86
N ASP A 408 13.84 6.43 17.01
CA ASP A 408 13.81 7.90 17.15
C ASP A 408 13.61 8.66 15.82
N SER A 409 13.62 7.95 14.68
CA SER A 409 13.57 8.53 13.33
C SER A 409 14.73 9.50 13.04
N THR A 410 15.94 9.14 13.47
CA THR A 410 17.16 9.97 13.36
C THR A 410 18.33 9.31 12.63
N ASN A 411 18.31 7.99 12.47
CA ASN A 411 19.45 7.26 11.92
C ASN A 411 19.02 6.10 11.03
N VAL A 412 19.54 6.08 9.80
CA VAL A 412 19.41 4.98 8.83
C VAL A 412 20.69 4.13 8.74
N VAL A 413 21.70 4.46 9.55
CA VAL A 413 22.92 3.65 9.76
C VAL A 413 22.73 2.77 11.00
N ASN A 414 22.73 1.46 10.77
CA ASN A 414 22.88 0.46 11.83
C ASN A 414 24.33 0.48 12.34
N GLY A 415 24.53 0.68 13.64
CA GLY A 415 25.84 0.94 14.24
C GLY A 415 26.39 2.35 13.95
N SER A 416 27.73 2.47 13.90
CA SER A 416 28.42 3.77 13.76
C SER A 416 29.12 3.98 12.42
N ASP A 417 29.09 2.98 11.53
CA ASP A 417 29.88 2.95 10.30
C ASP A 417 28.98 2.56 9.12
N PRO A 418 28.59 3.50 8.23
CA PRO A 418 27.68 3.23 7.11
C PRO A 418 28.29 2.29 6.06
N THR A 419 29.57 1.96 6.18
CA THR A 419 30.31 1.10 5.26
C THR A 419 30.34 -0.37 5.68
N LYS A 420 29.74 -0.69 6.83
CA LYS A 420 29.73 -2.04 7.40
C LYS A 420 28.30 -2.52 7.57
N ILE A 421 28.12 -3.83 7.46
CA ILE A 421 26.86 -4.49 7.81
C ILE A 421 26.70 -4.41 9.34
N GLY A 422 25.55 -3.91 9.76
CA GLY A 422 25.16 -3.80 11.16
C GLY A 422 24.16 -4.88 11.59
N THR A 423 24.07 -5.10 12.89
CA THR A 423 23.21 -6.12 13.53
C THR A 423 22.47 -5.57 14.76
N ASP A 424 22.51 -4.26 14.99
CA ASP A 424 21.86 -3.63 16.13
C ASP A 424 20.33 -3.72 15.98
N THR A 425 19.65 -3.97 17.09
CA THR A 425 18.19 -4.08 17.16
C THR A 425 17.61 -3.13 18.19
N TYR A 426 16.33 -2.80 18.04
CA TYR A 426 15.49 -2.29 19.13
C TYR A 426 14.32 -3.26 19.35
N GLN A 427 13.61 -3.12 20.46
CA GLN A 427 12.52 -4.04 20.83
C GLN A 427 11.17 -3.38 20.52
N GLU A 428 10.34 -4.05 19.73
CA GLU A 428 9.00 -3.59 19.36
C GLU A 428 7.94 -4.58 19.83
N ALA A 429 6.84 -4.08 20.38
CA ALA A 429 5.72 -4.90 20.79
C ALA A 429 4.89 -5.32 19.56
N GLN A 430 4.76 -6.62 19.31
CA GLN A 430 3.96 -7.18 18.22
C GLN A 430 2.91 -8.15 18.76
N VAL A 431 1.74 -8.17 18.11
CA VAL A 431 0.66 -9.10 18.44
C VAL A 431 0.91 -10.42 17.69
N THR A 432 0.95 -11.53 18.40
CA THR A 432 1.07 -12.87 17.81
C THR A 432 -0.28 -13.37 17.32
N LEU A 433 -0.28 -14.49 16.59
CA LEU A 433 -1.52 -15.11 16.11
C LEU A 433 -2.51 -15.43 17.25
N SER A 434 -2.02 -15.79 18.45
CA SER A 434 -2.85 -16.07 19.63
C SER A 434 -3.36 -14.82 20.35
N GLY A 435 -2.97 -13.62 19.90
CA GLY A 435 -3.33 -12.34 20.52
C GLY A 435 -2.41 -11.92 21.66
N GLU A 436 -1.38 -12.70 21.97
CA GLU A 436 -0.38 -12.31 22.96
C GLU A 436 0.52 -11.20 22.39
N THR A 437 0.90 -10.23 23.23
CA THR A 437 1.91 -9.24 22.85
C THR A 437 3.29 -9.73 23.22
N GLU A 438 4.17 -9.86 22.23
CA GLU A 438 5.57 -10.24 22.40
C GLU A 438 6.49 -9.08 22.01
N MET A 439 7.64 -8.97 22.68
CA MET A 439 8.68 -8.03 22.28
C MET A 439 9.59 -8.71 21.26
N VAL A 440 9.66 -8.15 20.05
CA VAL A 440 10.42 -8.68 18.92
C VAL A 440 11.63 -7.77 18.67
N ASP A 441 12.78 -8.38 18.38
CA ASP A 441 13.97 -7.66 17.95
C ASP A 441 13.81 -7.18 16.51
N ILE A 442 13.75 -5.85 16.30
CA ILE A 442 13.68 -5.22 14.99
C ILE A 442 15.05 -4.65 14.61
N GLN A 443 15.61 -5.11 13.49
CA GLN A 443 16.80 -4.50 12.89
C GLN A 443 16.41 -3.23 12.14
N TYR A 444 17.10 -2.12 12.41
CA TYR A 444 16.89 -0.86 11.70
C TYR A 444 18.05 -0.54 10.78
N GLY A 445 17.82 0.32 9.79
CA GLY A 445 18.89 0.92 8.99
C GLY A 445 19.21 0.13 7.72
N MET A 446 19.59 0.88 6.69
CA MET A 446 19.76 0.38 5.32
C MET A 446 20.96 -0.55 5.15
N ASN A 447 21.92 -0.49 6.08
CA ASN A 447 23.09 -1.37 6.14
C ASN A 447 22.92 -2.52 7.15
N SER A 448 21.72 -2.77 7.69
CA SER A 448 21.49 -3.94 8.54
C SER A 448 21.41 -5.24 7.72
N GLU A 449 21.75 -6.36 8.35
CA GLU A 449 21.74 -7.69 7.73
C GLU A 449 20.36 -8.05 7.15
N ALA A 450 19.30 -7.92 7.96
CA ALA A 450 17.93 -8.23 7.55
C ALA A 450 17.42 -7.30 6.43
N PHE A 451 17.78 -6.01 6.49
CA PHE A 451 17.45 -5.06 5.43
C PHE A 451 18.12 -5.43 4.10
N ILE A 452 19.40 -5.78 4.15
CA ILE A 452 20.18 -6.16 2.96
C ILE A 452 19.60 -7.42 2.33
N GLU A 453 19.28 -8.44 3.14
CA GLU A 453 18.64 -9.66 2.67
C GLU A 453 17.29 -9.37 1.99
N THR A 454 16.42 -8.63 2.66
CA THR A 454 15.09 -8.29 2.14
C THR A 454 15.17 -7.42 0.88
N LEU A 455 16.06 -6.42 0.83
CA LEU A 455 16.26 -5.63 -0.39
C LEU A 455 16.82 -6.51 -1.51
N GLY A 456 17.72 -7.42 -1.18
CA GLY A 456 18.25 -8.41 -2.10
C GLY A 456 17.15 -9.23 -2.75
N ALA A 457 16.25 -9.79 -1.95
CA ALA A 457 15.07 -10.48 -2.40
C ALA A 457 14.13 -9.59 -3.24
N PHE A 458 13.86 -8.36 -2.78
CA PHE A 458 13.02 -7.38 -3.48
C PHE A 458 13.56 -7.02 -4.87
N TYR A 459 14.87 -6.87 -5.00
CA TYR A 459 15.52 -6.62 -6.29
C TYR A 459 15.64 -7.88 -7.15
N SER A 460 15.93 -9.04 -6.54
CA SER A 460 15.94 -10.34 -7.20
C SER A 460 14.59 -10.68 -7.81
N TYR A 461 13.49 -10.26 -7.20
CA TYR A 461 12.15 -10.36 -7.80
C TYR A 461 12.11 -9.76 -9.22
N GLY A 462 12.65 -8.55 -9.42
CA GLY A 462 12.63 -7.90 -10.74
C GLY A 462 13.79 -8.30 -11.66
N SER A 463 14.92 -8.72 -11.09
CA SER A 463 16.16 -8.96 -11.84
C SER A 463 16.41 -10.44 -12.16
N ASP A 464 15.94 -11.37 -11.33
CA ASP A 464 16.16 -12.82 -11.49
C ASP A 464 14.93 -13.57 -11.95
N TRP A 465 13.76 -13.13 -11.49
CA TRP A 465 12.50 -13.78 -11.79
C TRP A 465 11.75 -13.12 -12.96
N ASN A 466 12.14 -11.93 -13.44
CA ASN A 466 11.45 -11.22 -14.53
C ASN A 466 9.94 -11.03 -14.36
N GLY A 467 9.32 -10.34 -15.31
CA GLY A 467 7.89 -10.05 -15.29
C GLY A 467 7.60 -8.67 -14.69
N ASN A 468 8.60 -7.85 -14.42
CA ASN A 468 8.35 -6.45 -14.08
C ASN A 468 8.09 -5.63 -15.36
N SER A 469 6.99 -4.87 -15.45
CA SER A 469 6.62 -4.22 -16.71
C SER A 469 7.64 -3.22 -17.26
N ASN A 470 8.32 -2.45 -16.40
CA ASN A 470 9.32 -1.47 -16.83
C ASN A 470 10.75 -2.02 -16.93
N ASN A 471 10.96 -3.27 -16.49
CA ASN A 471 12.24 -3.97 -16.54
C ASN A 471 12.17 -5.32 -17.28
N ALA A 472 11.09 -5.62 -17.99
CA ALA A 472 10.93 -6.87 -18.74
C ALA A 472 11.81 -6.97 -19.98
N GLY A 473 12.39 -5.86 -20.46
CA GLY A 473 13.28 -5.85 -21.63
C GLY A 473 12.58 -6.14 -22.96
N ASP A 474 11.27 -5.92 -23.04
CA ASP A 474 10.39 -6.23 -24.18
C ASP A 474 10.27 -5.08 -25.20
N THR A 475 10.37 -3.81 -24.77
CA THR A 475 10.27 -2.65 -25.67
C THR A 475 11.25 -1.55 -25.30
N THR A 476 11.87 -0.86 -26.26
CA THR A 476 12.80 0.26 -25.98
C THR A 476 12.14 1.53 -25.43
N ASN A 477 10.80 1.59 -25.42
CA ASN A 477 10.05 2.75 -24.96
C ASN A 477 9.67 2.62 -23.48
N GLU A 478 9.66 3.75 -22.79
CA GLU A 478 9.11 3.87 -21.45
C GLU A 478 7.61 3.55 -21.48
N LYS A 479 7.15 2.71 -20.55
CA LYS A 479 5.74 2.34 -20.45
C LYS A 479 5.02 3.30 -19.50
N SER A 480 3.69 3.19 -19.50
CA SER A 480 2.88 3.75 -18.43
C SER A 480 3.35 3.23 -17.06
N SER A 481 3.12 4.01 -15.99
CA SER A 481 3.40 3.54 -14.62
C SER A 481 2.73 2.21 -14.32
N GLY A 482 3.28 1.49 -13.35
CA GLY A 482 2.76 0.24 -12.85
C GLY A 482 1.28 0.28 -12.52
N TRP A 483 0.89 1.33 -11.81
CA TRP A 483 -0.50 1.57 -11.41
C TRP A 483 -1.45 1.60 -12.62
N ASN A 484 -1.07 2.35 -13.66
CA ASN A 484 -1.87 2.45 -14.88
C ASN A 484 -1.97 1.10 -15.61
N MET A 485 -0.92 0.28 -15.55
CA MET A 485 -0.92 -1.06 -16.14
C MET A 485 -1.78 -2.04 -15.35
N PHE A 486 -1.78 -1.96 -14.02
CA PHE A 486 -2.63 -2.76 -13.15
C PHE A 486 -4.11 -2.43 -13.35
N VAL A 487 -4.48 -1.14 -13.28
CA VAL A 487 -5.86 -0.69 -13.52
C VAL A 487 -6.33 -1.07 -14.93
N ALA A 488 -5.43 -1.15 -15.91
CA ALA A 488 -5.73 -1.61 -17.25
C ALA A 488 -5.75 -3.16 -17.42
N GLY A 489 -5.59 -3.92 -16.35
CA GLY A 489 -5.65 -5.39 -16.33
C GLY A 489 -4.43 -6.10 -16.93
N ASN A 490 -3.26 -5.44 -17.00
CA ASN A 490 -2.04 -6.03 -17.60
C ASN A 490 -1.03 -6.54 -16.56
N LEU A 491 -1.25 -6.32 -15.26
CA LEU A 491 -0.38 -6.81 -14.18
C LEU A 491 -1.09 -7.91 -13.37
N LEU A 492 -0.33 -8.94 -12.98
CA LEU A 492 -0.80 -10.03 -12.12
C LEU A 492 -0.93 -9.56 -10.67
N PHE A 493 0.10 -8.88 -10.18
CA PHE A 493 0.25 -8.42 -8.80
C PHE A 493 0.56 -6.92 -8.76
N TYR A 494 0.04 -6.24 -7.75
CA TYR A 494 0.37 -4.84 -7.48
C TYR A 494 0.09 -4.49 -6.02
N GLY A 495 0.96 -3.71 -5.38
CA GLY A 495 0.67 -3.20 -4.04
C GLY A 495 -0.33 -2.05 -4.13
N MET A 496 -1.36 -2.04 -3.30
CA MET A 496 -2.37 -0.98 -3.31
C MET A 496 -2.82 -0.61 -1.91
N GLY A 497 -3.16 0.66 -1.75
CA GLY A 497 -3.87 1.13 -0.57
C GLY A 497 -5.37 0.88 -0.68
N THR A 498 -6.07 0.81 0.44
CA THR A 498 -7.54 0.78 0.47
C THR A 498 -8.18 1.97 -0.24
N TRP A 499 -7.50 3.12 -0.30
CA TRP A 499 -7.94 4.30 -1.05
C TRP A 499 -7.94 4.12 -2.58
N ASN A 500 -7.24 3.10 -3.09
CA ASN A 500 -7.17 2.82 -4.52
C ASN A 500 -8.38 2.02 -5.04
N GLY A 501 -9.29 1.56 -4.16
CA GLY A 501 -10.39 0.68 -4.55
C GLY A 501 -11.32 1.30 -5.59
N ILE A 502 -11.65 2.60 -5.47
CA ILE A 502 -12.46 3.31 -6.49
C ILE A 502 -11.82 3.19 -7.87
N GLU A 503 -10.53 3.51 -7.99
CA GLU A 503 -9.83 3.52 -9.28
C GLU A 503 -9.80 2.13 -9.91
N THR A 504 -9.59 1.07 -9.13
CA THR A 504 -9.68 -0.31 -9.66
C THR A 504 -11.11 -0.68 -10.10
N ASN A 505 -12.12 -0.20 -9.38
CA ASN A 505 -13.54 -0.45 -9.68
C ASN A 505 -14.08 0.36 -10.87
N LYS A 506 -13.28 1.27 -11.46
CA LYS A 506 -13.61 1.91 -12.75
C LYS A 506 -13.45 0.94 -13.92
N THR A 507 -12.54 -0.02 -13.79
CA THR A 507 -12.31 -1.05 -14.79
C THR A 507 -13.33 -2.16 -14.62
N ASP A 508 -13.89 -2.64 -15.73
CA ASP A 508 -14.88 -3.71 -15.68
C ASP A 508 -14.25 -5.00 -15.11
N ARG A 509 -14.99 -5.70 -14.25
CA ARG A 509 -14.57 -6.96 -13.62
C ARG A 509 -14.19 -8.08 -14.60
N SER A 510 -14.55 -8.00 -15.88
CA SER A 510 -14.02 -8.92 -16.90
C SER A 510 -12.54 -8.68 -17.24
N THR A 511 -11.98 -7.54 -16.84
CA THR A 511 -10.60 -7.11 -17.13
C THR A 511 -9.75 -6.98 -15.85
N LEU A 512 -10.35 -6.59 -14.73
CA LEU A 512 -9.65 -6.46 -13.46
C LEU A 512 -10.56 -6.89 -12.31
N GLN A 513 -10.15 -7.92 -11.59
CA GLN A 513 -10.77 -8.31 -10.32
C GLN A 513 -9.71 -8.22 -9.25
N THR A 514 -9.64 -7.08 -8.58
CA THR A 514 -8.66 -6.86 -7.54
C THR A 514 -9.01 -7.65 -6.28
N ARG A 515 -8.01 -8.37 -5.76
CA ARG A 515 -8.10 -9.24 -4.58
C ARG A 515 -6.89 -9.01 -3.68
N LEU A 516 -7.04 -9.19 -2.38
CA LEU A 516 -5.94 -9.07 -1.44
C LEU A 516 -5.27 -10.42 -1.18
N MET A 517 -3.98 -10.37 -0.85
CA MET A 517 -3.20 -11.50 -0.37
C MET A 517 -2.19 -11.06 0.70
N PRO A 518 -1.73 -11.96 1.57
CA PRO A 518 -0.62 -11.69 2.48
C PRO A 518 0.63 -11.19 1.73
N GLU A 519 1.37 -10.29 2.37
CA GLU A 519 2.69 -9.86 1.89
C GLU A 519 3.72 -10.99 2.08
N PRO A 520 4.77 -11.07 1.24
CA PRO A 520 5.80 -12.08 1.39
C PRO A 520 6.62 -11.94 2.69
N VAL A 521 7.09 -13.08 3.21
CA VAL A 521 7.97 -13.16 4.38
C VAL A 521 9.38 -13.63 4.02
N SER A 522 10.30 -13.58 4.98
CA SER A 522 11.67 -14.08 4.82
C SER A 522 11.73 -15.53 4.30
N ASP A 523 12.75 -15.83 3.49
CA ASP A 523 12.99 -17.17 2.97
C ASP A 523 13.35 -18.19 4.07
N ASP A 524 13.69 -17.73 5.28
CA ASP A 524 13.83 -18.57 6.48
C ASP A 524 12.57 -19.40 6.79
N TYR A 525 11.40 -18.96 6.34
CA TYR A 525 10.13 -19.67 6.50
C TYR A 525 9.82 -20.63 5.34
N SER A 526 10.74 -20.86 4.40
CA SER A 526 10.52 -21.73 3.23
C SER A 526 10.28 -23.19 3.62
N LEU A 527 9.39 -23.88 2.90
CA LEU A 527 9.34 -25.36 2.94
C LEU A 527 10.64 -25.95 2.41
N TYR A 528 11.03 -25.50 1.21
CA TYR A 528 12.37 -25.66 0.66
C TYR A 528 12.59 -24.66 -0.47
N SER A 529 13.71 -23.94 -0.39
CA SER A 529 14.20 -23.04 -1.44
C SER A 529 15.72 -23.16 -1.58
N GLU A 530 16.22 -23.21 -2.81
CA GLU A 530 17.64 -23.09 -3.17
C GLU A 530 17.77 -21.95 -4.18
N ILE A 531 18.12 -20.77 -3.67
CA ILE A 531 18.16 -19.50 -4.38
C ILE A 531 19.46 -18.78 -4.09
N LYS A 532 19.72 -17.66 -4.77
CA LYS A 532 20.80 -16.75 -4.38
C LYS A 532 20.37 -15.83 -3.24
N ASP A 533 21.31 -15.40 -2.42
CA ASP A 533 21.11 -14.32 -1.45
C ASP A 533 21.49 -12.93 -2.01
N ALA A 534 21.47 -11.92 -1.14
CA ALA A 534 21.82 -10.53 -1.45
C ALA A 534 23.30 -10.31 -1.85
N ASP A 535 24.18 -11.28 -1.62
CA ASP A 535 25.58 -11.30 -2.05
C ASP A 535 25.80 -12.18 -3.30
N TYR A 536 24.72 -12.70 -3.87
CA TYR A 536 24.71 -13.63 -4.98
C TYR A 536 25.38 -14.98 -4.67
N GLU A 537 25.34 -15.42 -3.41
CA GLU A 537 25.71 -16.78 -3.02
C GLU A 537 24.48 -17.69 -3.00
N ILE A 538 24.62 -18.95 -3.45
CA ILE A 538 23.53 -19.92 -3.32
C ILE A 538 23.34 -20.30 -1.84
N LYS A 539 22.11 -20.12 -1.34
CA LYS A 539 21.64 -20.53 -0.02
C LYS A 539 20.52 -21.55 -0.15
N GLN A 540 20.41 -22.38 0.88
CA GLN A 540 19.33 -23.35 1.03
C GLN A 540 18.54 -23.00 2.29
N TYR A 541 17.22 -22.94 2.15
CA TYR A 541 16.26 -22.71 3.22
C TYR A 541 15.30 -23.89 3.28
N GLY A 542 14.78 -24.23 4.46
CA GLY A 542 13.86 -25.37 4.65
C GLY A 542 14.55 -26.75 4.56
N ASP A 543 13.81 -27.79 4.16
CA ASP A 543 14.30 -29.18 4.11
C ASP A 543 14.69 -29.62 2.68
N PRO A 544 16.00 -29.70 2.35
CA PRO A 544 16.47 -30.08 1.01
C PRO A 544 16.31 -31.57 0.69
N ASN A 545 15.90 -32.40 1.65
CA ASN A 545 15.83 -33.85 1.48
C ASN A 545 14.41 -34.34 1.13
N LYS A 546 13.47 -33.41 0.96
CA LYS A 546 12.07 -33.71 0.65
C LYS A 546 11.84 -33.57 -0.84
N ASP A 547 11.21 -34.58 -1.43
CA ASP A 547 10.74 -34.51 -2.82
C ASP A 547 9.27 -34.05 -2.91
N GLU A 548 8.53 -34.09 -1.81
CA GLU A 548 7.11 -33.68 -1.71
C GLU A 548 6.73 -33.53 -0.23
N PHE A 549 5.97 -32.48 0.09
CA PHE A 549 5.51 -32.17 1.45
C PHE A 549 4.06 -32.65 1.67
N THR A 550 3.77 -33.15 2.86
CA THR A 550 2.42 -33.56 3.28
C THR A 550 1.55 -32.36 3.64
N ALA A 551 0.23 -32.51 3.60
CA ALA A 551 -0.71 -31.48 4.06
C ALA A 551 -0.42 -30.97 5.47
N LYS A 552 0.04 -31.83 6.39
CA LYS A 552 0.44 -31.41 7.74
C LYS A 552 1.68 -30.52 7.72
N GLU A 553 2.71 -30.88 6.95
CA GLU A 553 3.95 -30.11 6.88
C GLU A 553 3.71 -28.73 6.25
N ILE A 554 2.87 -28.67 5.22
CA ILE A 554 2.47 -27.40 4.60
C ILE A 554 1.64 -26.57 5.59
N PHE A 555 0.65 -27.17 6.27
CA PHE A 555 -0.16 -26.46 7.25
C PHE A 555 0.65 -25.90 8.42
N ASP A 556 1.51 -26.72 9.04
CA ASP A 556 2.35 -26.29 10.16
C ASP A 556 3.26 -25.12 9.74
N ASN A 557 3.85 -25.22 8.54
CA ASN A 557 4.68 -24.15 8.00
C ASN A 557 3.89 -22.87 7.67
N GLN A 558 2.68 -22.98 7.11
CA GLN A 558 1.85 -21.81 6.83
C GLN A 558 1.36 -21.15 8.13
N LEU A 559 1.14 -21.91 9.20
CA LEU A 559 0.76 -21.38 10.50
C LEU A 559 1.86 -20.48 11.09
N GLU A 560 3.13 -20.88 10.95
CA GLU A 560 4.30 -20.10 11.39
C GLU A 560 4.47 -18.76 10.66
N ARG A 561 3.83 -18.60 9.49
CA ARG A 561 3.92 -17.38 8.67
C ARG A 561 2.83 -16.36 8.99
N GLN A 562 1.73 -16.76 9.65
CA GLN A 562 0.52 -15.92 9.71
C GLN A 562 0.70 -14.61 10.48
N ASP A 563 1.63 -14.53 11.41
CA ASP A 563 1.95 -13.33 12.21
C ASP A 563 3.30 -12.72 11.84
N LYS A 564 3.84 -13.05 10.65
CA LYS A 564 5.14 -12.58 10.17
C LYS A 564 5.04 -11.54 9.07
N TRP A 565 4.05 -11.65 8.20
CA TRP A 565 3.84 -10.66 7.15
C TRP A 565 3.21 -9.38 7.71
N GLY A 566 3.48 -8.23 7.08
CA GLY A 566 2.90 -6.96 7.49
C GLY A 566 2.55 -6.08 6.30
N ALA A 567 1.40 -5.43 6.32
CA ALA A 567 1.04 -4.37 5.37
C ALA A 567 1.49 -3.01 5.90
N ARG A 568 1.86 -2.09 5.00
CA ARG A 568 2.22 -0.72 5.38
C ARG A 568 0.95 0.00 5.81
N MET A 569 0.94 0.56 7.01
CA MET A 569 -0.14 1.42 7.48
C MET A 569 0.25 2.87 7.36
N ASP A 570 -0.60 3.64 6.70
CA ASP A 570 -0.50 5.08 6.63
C ASP A 570 -1.86 5.75 6.91
N SER A 571 -1.82 7.07 7.04
CA SER A 571 -3.02 7.86 7.24
C SER A 571 -2.81 9.30 6.76
N VAL A 572 -3.86 9.87 6.19
CA VAL A 572 -4.02 11.32 6.03
C VAL A 572 -5.18 11.75 6.90
N GLY A 573 -5.03 12.89 7.58
CA GLY A 573 -6.01 13.37 8.55
C GLY A 573 -6.62 14.67 8.10
N TYR A 574 -7.66 15.11 8.80
CA TYR A 574 -8.23 16.44 8.65
C TYR A 574 -7.76 17.34 9.79
N GLY A 575 -7.18 18.48 9.43
CA GLY A 575 -6.79 19.55 10.33
C GLY A 575 -7.70 20.77 10.19
N VAL A 576 -7.81 21.54 11.27
CA VAL A 576 -8.48 22.85 11.28
C VAL A 576 -7.42 23.94 11.41
N SER A 577 -7.48 24.96 10.57
CA SER A 577 -6.58 26.11 10.65
C SER A 577 -6.79 26.89 11.94
N SER A 578 -5.72 27.22 12.67
CA SER A 578 -5.83 28.11 13.84
C SER A 578 -6.32 29.52 13.50
N ALA A 579 -6.28 29.92 12.22
CA ALA A 579 -6.74 31.24 11.77
C ALA A 579 -8.25 31.45 12.00
N VAL A 580 -9.04 30.37 12.08
CA VAL A 580 -10.49 30.43 12.34
C VAL A 580 -10.82 31.00 13.72
N LEU A 581 -9.88 30.94 14.68
CA LEU A 581 -10.01 31.56 16.01
C LEU A 581 -10.13 33.09 15.96
N SER A 582 -9.71 33.69 14.84
CA SER A 582 -9.79 35.14 14.60
C SER A 582 -10.97 35.53 13.69
N ASP A 583 -11.76 34.55 13.24
CA ASP A 583 -12.94 34.76 12.39
C ASP A 583 -14.22 34.87 13.25
N ALA A 584 -15.39 34.73 12.63
CA ALA A 584 -16.67 34.68 13.34
C ALA A 584 -16.73 33.52 14.36
N GLU A 585 -17.31 33.77 15.53
CA GLU A 585 -17.35 32.82 16.67
C GLU A 585 -17.93 31.45 16.28
N TRP A 586 -18.96 31.43 15.41
CA TRP A 586 -19.58 30.20 14.92
C TRP A 586 -18.63 29.32 14.09
N LYS A 587 -17.64 29.93 13.43
CA LYS A 587 -16.86 29.27 12.38
C LYS A 587 -15.91 28.22 12.94
N THR A 588 -15.33 28.46 14.11
CA THR A 588 -14.43 27.49 14.75
C THR A 588 -15.20 26.21 15.09
N GLU A 589 -16.35 26.33 15.76
CA GLU A 589 -17.18 25.18 16.13
C GLU A 589 -17.68 24.44 14.88
N ALA A 590 -18.10 25.18 13.84
CA ALA A 590 -18.52 24.59 12.58
C ALA A 590 -17.39 23.83 11.84
N CYS A 591 -16.16 24.36 11.80
CA CYS A 591 -15.03 23.65 11.18
C CYS A 591 -14.68 22.37 11.93
N VAL A 592 -14.72 22.41 13.26
CA VAL A 592 -14.46 21.22 14.09
C VAL A 592 -15.57 20.19 13.90
N ASP A 593 -16.84 20.60 13.91
CA ASP A 593 -17.98 19.71 13.67
C ASP A 593 -17.92 19.04 12.29
N LEU A 594 -17.57 19.79 11.24
CA LEU A 594 -17.34 19.24 9.91
C LEU A 594 -16.23 18.18 9.90
N VAL A 595 -15.10 18.45 10.57
CA VAL A 595 -14.01 17.48 10.67
C VAL A 595 -14.47 16.22 11.42
N LYS A 596 -15.30 16.36 12.46
CA LYS A 596 -15.92 15.20 13.12
C LYS A 596 -16.84 14.43 12.20
N TYR A 597 -17.72 15.11 11.46
CA TYR A 597 -18.61 14.49 10.48
C TYR A 597 -17.85 13.66 9.44
N LEU A 598 -16.73 14.19 8.92
CA LEU A 598 -15.92 13.52 7.90
C LEU A 598 -15.09 12.32 8.42
N THR A 599 -14.82 12.25 9.73
CA THR A 599 -13.85 11.29 10.30
C THR A 599 -14.47 10.32 11.30
N ILE A 600 -15.30 10.83 12.21
CA ILE A 600 -15.96 10.09 13.28
C ILE A 600 -17.49 10.18 13.17
N GLY A 601 -18.01 10.52 11.99
CA GLY A 601 -19.42 10.39 11.63
C GLY A 601 -19.71 9.01 11.03
N LYS A 602 -20.42 8.13 11.76
CA LYS A 602 -20.68 6.73 11.35
C LYS A 602 -21.33 6.60 9.97
N GLU A 603 -22.31 7.45 9.65
CA GLU A 603 -23.00 7.45 8.35
C GLU A 603 -22.06 7.80 7.18
N MET A 604 -21.16 8.76 7.40
CA MET A 604 -20.19 9.16 6.39
C MET A 604 -19.15 8.05 6.16
N GLN A 605 -18.73 7.36 7.22
CA GLN A 605 -17.80 6.23 7.12
C GLN A 605 -18.39 5.06 6.32
N VAL A 606 -19.68 4.74 6.52
CA VAL A 606 -20.41 3.75 5.71
C VAL A 606 -20.42 4.15 4.22
N THR A 607 -20.80 5.40 3.95
CA THR A 607 -20.85 5.97 2.59
C THR A 607 -19.52 5.87 1.85
N LEU A 608 -18.42 6.18 2.54
CA LEU A 608 -17.08 6.14 1.96
C LEU A 608 -16.52 4.71 1.81
N THR A 609 -17.10 3.73 2.50
CA THR A 609 -16.63 2.34 2.42
C THR A 609 -17.09 1.65 1.13
N TYR A 610 -18.31 1.91 0.66
CA TYR A 610 -18.80 1.36 -0.61
C TYR A 610 -17.92 1.77 -1.80
N SER A 611 -17.83 0.91 -2.81
CA SER A 611 -16.85 1.00 -3.92
C SER A 611 -15.37 1.00 -3.50
N GLY A 612 -15.05 0.79 -2.21
CA GLY A 612 -13.69 0.72 -1.68
C GLY A 612 -12.97 2.07 -1.72
N SER A 613 -13.60 3.16 -1.28
CA SER A 613 -12.90 4.47 -1.17
C SER A 613 -12.05 4.58 0.09
N GLN A 614 -12.43 3.85 1.14
CA GLN A 614 -11.64 3.63 2.36
C GLN A 614 -12.21 2.44 3.13
N LEU A 615 -11.56 2.07 4.23
CA LEU A 615 -12.17 1.25 5.28
C LEU A 615 -12.79 2.15 6.34
N PRO A 616 -13.79 1.65 7.11
CA PRO A 616 -14.30 2.39 8.26
C PRO A 616 -13.18 2.68 9.27
N ASN A 617 -13.24 3.84 9.90
CA ASN A 617 -12.37 4.16 11.03
C ASN A 617 -12.75 3.41 12.31
N PHE A 618 -14.01 2.99 12.44
CA PHE A 618 -14.54 2.36 13.64
C PHE A 618 -14.29 0.85 13.61
N LYS A 619 -13.70 0.31 14.69
CA LYS A 619 -13.53 -1.13 14.91
C LYS A 619 -14.87 -1.85 14.78
N SER A 620 -15.93 -1.33 15.43
CA SER A 620 -17.28 -1.89 15.32
C SER A 620 -17.82 -1.94 13.88
N GLN A 621 -17.60 -0.89 13.08
CA GLN A 621 -18.04 -0.85 11.68
C GLN A 621 -17.17 -1.76 10.78
N CYS A 622 -15.89 -1.92 11.09
CA CYS A 622 -15.05 -2.91 10.41
C CYS A 622 -15.60 -4.33 10.63
N ILE A 623 -15.99 -4.69 11.86
CA ILE A 623 -16.60 -6.00 12.16
C ILE A 623 -17.92 -6.17 11.38
N ASP A 624 -18.77 -5.15 11.36
CA ASP A 624 -20.01 -5.13 10.57
C ASP A 624 -19.74 -5.29 9.06
N PHE A 625 -18.71 -4.60 8.55
CA PHE A 625 -18.27 -4.69 7.16
C PHE A 625 -17.78 -6.09 6.80
N MET A 626 -16.92 -6.70 7.62
CA MET A 626 -16.45 -8.07 7.40
C MET A 626 -17.62 -9.05 7.32
N ASN A 627 -18.51 -8.99 8.31
CA ASN A 627 -19.62 -9.93 8.50
C ASN A 627 -20.86 -9.65 7.65
N ASN A 628 -20.92 -8.49 6.98
CA ASN A 628 -22.10 -8.03 6.27
C ASN A 628 -23.33 -7.91 7.20
N THR A 629 -23.14 -7.21 8.33
CA THR A 629 -24.14 -7.00 9.38
C THR A 629 -24.24 -5.53 9.78
N GLY A 630 -25.21 -5.19 10.64
CA GLY A 630 -25.31 -3.87 11.27
C GLY A 630 -25.33 -2.74 10.26
N ASP A 631 -24.37 -1.82 10.36
CA ASP A 631 -24.25 -0.65 9.48
C ASP A 631 -24.03 -1.02 7.99
N PHE A 632 -23.65 -2.26 7.70
CA PHE A 632 -23.42 -2.78 6.36
C PHE A 632 -24.43 -3.87 5.94
N GLU A 633 -25.58 -4.01 6.60
CA GLU A 633 -26.56 -5.06 6.27
C GLU A 633 -27.09 -5.03 4.81
N GLU A 634 -27.05 -3.86 4.17
CA GLU A 634 -27.45 -3.67 2.76
C GLU A 634 -26.30 -3.94 1.77
N MET A 635 -25.09 -4.21 2.26
CA MET A 635 -23.90 -4.37 1.43
C MET A 635 -24.00 -5.62 0.55
N ILE A 636 -23.68 -5.43 -0.73
CA ILE A 636 -23.64 -6.47 -1.74
C ILE A 636 -22.18 -6.71 -2.11
N THR A 637 -21.72 -7.94 -1.91
CA THR A 637 -20.31 -8.34 -2.04
C THR A 637 -20.18 -9.39 -3.13
N PRO A 638 -18.98 -9.68 -3.68
CA PRO A 638 -18.86 -10.68 -4.73
C PRO A 638 -19.29 -12.09 -4.31
N ASP A 639 -19.40 -12.35 -3.01
CA ASP A 639 -19.91 -13.62 -2.44
C ASP A 639 -21.46 -13.67 -2.40
N SER A 640 -22.16 -12.55 -2.66
CA SER A 640 -23.62 -12.44 -2.64
C SER A 640 -24.25 -12.99 -3.92
N GLU A 641 -25.32 -13.78 -3.81
CA GLU A 641 -26.01 -14.40 -4.97
C GLU A 641 -26.50 -13.39 -6.02
N ASN A 642 -26.84 -12.17 -5.59
CA ASN A 642 -27.34 -11.11 -6.47
C ASN A 642 -26.25 -10.17 -6.99
N PHE A 643 -24.97 -10.34 -6.61
CA PHE A 643 -23.90 -9.39 -6.94
C PHE A 643 -23.82 -9.07 -8.42
N ASP A 644 -23.69 -10.08 -9.27
CA ASP A 644 -23.51 -9.87 -10.72
C ASP A 644 -24.72 -9.16 -11.35
N SER A 645 -25.93 -9.43 -10.85
CA SER A 645 -27.14 -8.77 -11.32
C SER A 645 -27.18 -7.28 -10.95
N VAL A 646 -26.76 -6.91 -9.73
CA VAL A 646 -26.74 -5.51 -9.28
C VAL A 646 -25.54 -4.77 -9.86
N TYR A 647 -24.39 -5.45 -10.02
CA TYR A 647 -23.23 -4.90 -10.72
C TYR A 647 -23.56 -4.56 -12.18
N GLN A 648 -24.41 -5.35 -12.85
CA GLN A 648 -24.91 -4.99 -14.17
C GLN A 648 -25.77 -3.71 -14.16
N ILE A 649 -26.53 -3.46 -13.09
CA ILE A 649 -27.28 -2.20 -12.92
C ILE A 649 -26.33 -1.01 -12.75
N ALA A 650 -25.21 -1.17 -12.01
CA ALA A 650 -24.18 -0.13 -11.92
C ALA A 650 -23.62 0.23 -13.31
N LYS A 651 -23.37 -0.77 -14.16
CA LYS A 651 -22.93 -0.58 -15.55
C LYS A 651 -24.00 0.12 -16.40
N ASP A 652 -25.27 -0.27 -16.25
CA ASP A 652 -26.39 0.33 -16.98
C ASP A 652 -26.59 1.80 -16.57
N MET A 653 -26.41 2.12 -15.29
CA MET A 653 -26.48 3.48 -14.74
C MET A 653 -25.37 4.36 -15.32
N TYR A 654 -24.13 3.88 -15.32
CA TYR A 654 -22.99 4.59 -15.92
C TYR A 654 -23.18 4.77 -17.44
N ALA A 655 -23.66 3.74 -18.15
CA ALA A 655 -23.97 3.83 -19.57
C ALA A 655 -25.09 4.85 -19.87
N ALA A 656 -26.11 4.94 -19.01
CA ALA A 656 -27.19 5.91 -19.14
C ALA A 656 -26.70 7.35 -18.91
N ALA A 657 -25.89 7.57 -17.88
CA ALA A 657 -25.30 8.88 -17.59
C ALA A 657 -24.41 9.38 -18.74
N THR A 658 -23.51 8.53 -19.24
CA THR A 658 -22.66 8.83 -20.40
C THR A 658 -23.46 8.98 -21.70
N GLY A 659 -24.62 8.33 -21.80
CA GLY A 659 -25.61 8.51 -22.86
C GLY A 659 -26.42 9.81 -22.78
N GLY A 660 -26.20 10.64 -21.76
CA GLY A 660 -26.87 11.93 -21.57
C GLY A 660 -28.22 11.85 -20.86
N ALA A 661 -28.44 10.83 -20.03
CA ALA A 661 -29.63 10.75 -19.19
C ALA A 661 -29.78 12.01 -18.31
N THR A 662 -31.01 12.54 -18.27
CA THR A 662 -31.39 13.71 -17.47
C THR A 662 -32.26 13.28 -16.29
N GLY A 663 -32.33 14.11 -15.25
CA GLY A 663 -33.08 13.83 -14.03
C GLY A 663 -32.16 13.39 -12.88
N THR A 664 -32.74 12.83 -11.84
CA THR A 664 -31.98 12.33 -10.67
C THR A 664 -31.75 10.82 -10.73
N ILE A 665 -30.80 10.34 -9.93
CA ILE A 665 -30.54 8.91 -9.75
C ILE A 665 -31.80 8.18 -9.28
N GLY A 666 -32.53 8.73 -8.30
CA GLY A 666 -33.78 8.12 -7.81
C GLY A 666 -34.87 8.02 -8.88
N GLU A 667 -35.01 9.03 -9.73
CA GLU A 667 -35.93 8.99 -10.88
C GLU A 667 -35.53 7.89 -11.89
N TRP A 668 -34.23 7.76 -12.16
CA TRP A 668 -33.71 6.75 -13.08
C TRP A 668 -33.87 5.32 -12.53
N VAL A 669 -33.51 5.08 -11.27
CA VAL A 669 -33.67 3.76 -10.63
C VAL A 669 -35.13 3.35 -10.63
N LYS A 670 -36.05 4.25 -10.23
CA LYS A 670 -37.49 3.96 -10.22
C LYS A 670 -38.06 3.64 -11.60
N ALA A 671 -37.51 4.24 -12.66
CA ALA A 671 -37.98 4.02 -14.03
C ALA A 671 -37.43 2.73 -14.65
N ASN A 672 -36.20 2.35 -14.35
CA ASN A 672 -35.49 1.26 -15.03
C ASN A 672 -35.31 0.01 -14.16
N HIS A 673 -35.14 0.17 -12.85
CA HIS A 673 -34.85 -0.88 -11.87
C HIS A 673 -35.66 -0.66 -10.56
N PRO A 674 -37.01 -0.62 -10.61
CA PRO A 674 -37.86 -0.19 -9.48
C PRO A 674 -37.76 -1.06 -8.22
N ASP A 675 -37.25 -2.28 -8.35
CA ASP A 675 -37.09 -3.24 -7.24
C ASP A 675 -35.67 -3.25 -6.66
N THR A 676 -34.77 -2.40 -7.15
CA THR A 676 -33.37 -2.32 -6.69
C THR A 676 -33.24 -1.31 -5.55
N ALA A 677 -32.76 -1.77 -4.41
CA ALA A 677 -32.38 -0.89 -3.30
C ALA A 677 -31.14 -0.07 -3.66
N TYR A 678 -31.10 1.17 -3.19
CA TYR A 678 -30.00 2.09 -3.40
C TYR A 678 -29.97 3.10 -2.25
N ASP A 679 -28.82 3.74 -2.06
CA ASP A 679 -28.62 4.69 -0.96
C ASP A 679 -29.47 5.96 -1.15
N PRO A 680 -30.42 6.24 -0.23
CA PRO A 680 -31.31 7.40 -0.31
C PRO A 680 -30.58 8.74 -0.39
N GLN A 681 -29.34 8.84 0.09
CA GLN A 681 -28.57 10.09 0.00
C GLN A 681 -28.34 10.53 -1.46
N PHE A 682 -28.35 9.57 -2.40
CA PHE A 682 -28.20 9.86 -3.83
C PHE A 682 -29.53 10.09 -4.55
N GLU A 683 -30.70 10.00 -3.88
CA GLU A 683 -32.02 10.07 -4.54
C GLU A 683 -32.19 11.36 -5.37
N SER A 684 -31.69 12.49 -4.85
CA SER A 684 -31.77 13.80 -5.49
C SER A 684 -30.57 14.15 -6.38
N THR A 685 -29.53 13.32 -6.38
CA THR A 685 -28.29 13.56 -7.14
C THR A 685 -28.55 13.47 -8.64
N PRO A 686 -28.08 14.45 -9.45
CA PRO A 686 -28.25 14.39 -10.90
C PRO A 686 -27.58 13.17 -11.53
N MET A 687 -28.23 12.56 -12.53
CA MET A 687 -27.64 11.44 -13.30
C MET A 687 -26.28 11.78 -13.92
N SER A 688 -26.03 13.05 -14.24
CA SER A 688 -24.73 13.50 -14.76
C SER A 688 -23.57 13.36 -13.76
N SER A 689 -23.85 13.09 -12.49
CA SER A 689 -22.83 12.87 -11.45
C SER A 689 -22.25 11.45 -11.51
N VAL A 690 -22.97 10.50 -12.11
CA VAL A 690 -22.49 9.11 -12.30
C VAL A 690 -21.45 9.08 -13.42
N ASN A 691 -20.20 9.28 -13.06
CA ASN A 691 -19.06 9.43 -13.98
C ASN A 691 -18.21 8.15 -14.13
N SER A 692 -18.50 7.09 -13.38
CA SER A 692 -17.80 5.80 -13.44
C SER A 692 -18.68 4.64 -12.98
N ILE A 693 -18.25 3.40 -13.27
CA ILE A 693 -18.88 2.17 -12.72
C ILE A 693 -18.77 2.17 -11.18
N ALA A 694 -17.63 2.58 -10.64
CA ALA A 694 -17.40 2.71 -9.19
C ALA A 694 -18.44 3.64 -8.52
N TYR A 695 -18.80 4.75 -9.16
CA TYR A 695 -19.87 5.62 -8.66
C TYR A 695 -21.21 4.88 -8.59
N GLY A 696 -21.58 4.14 -9.65
CA GLY A 696 -22.78 3.30 -9.66
C GLY A 696 -22.74 2.20 -8.59
N MET A 697 -21.57 1.62 -8.33
CA MET A 697 -21.38 0.65 -7.24
C MET A 697 -21.66 1.27 -5.87
N LYS A 698 -21.17 2.48 -5.62
CA LYS A 698 -21.43 3.21 -4.36
C LYS A 698 -22.92 3.48 -4.14
N VAL A 699 -23.65 3.89 -5.18
CA VAL A 699 -25.10 4.11 -5.12
C VAL A 699 -25.86 2.83 -4.76
N LEU A 700 -25.36 1.67 -5.19
CA LEU A 700 -26.04 0.38 -5.09
C LEU A 700 -25.45 -0.53 -3.99
N TYR A 701 -24.78 0.04 -2.99
CA TYR A 701 -24.19 -0.67 -1.86
C TYR A 701 -23.20 -1.78 -2.24
N LEU A 702 -22.58 -1.69 -3.41
CA LEU A 702 -21.64 -2.68 -3.90
C LEU A 702 -20.23 -2.41 -3.38
N THR A 703 -19.54 -3.47 -2.99
CA THR A 703 -18.09 -3.48 -2.74
C THR A 703 -17.40 -4.52 -3.62
N GLY A 704 -16.16 -4.24 -4.03
CA GLY A 704 -15.31 -5.21 -4.74
C GLY A 704 -14.69 -6.27 -3.82
N PHE A 705 -14.74 -6.06 -2.51
CA PHE A 705 -14.13 -6.93 -1.51
C PHE A 705 -15.05 -8.10 -1.15
N THR A 706 -14.54 -9.33 -1.21
CA THR A 706 -15.15 -10.53 -0.61
C THR A 706 -14.84 -10.64 0.87
N TYR A 707 -15.44 -11.63 1.53
CA TYR A 707 -15.15 -11.95 2.92
C TYR A 707 -13.64 -12.06 3.18
N SER A 708 -12.90 -12.79 2.35
CA SER A 708 -11.45 -12.98 2.55
C SER A 708 -10.65 -11.69 2.41
N ASP A 709 -11.04 -10.78 1.50
CA ASP A 709 -10.34 -9.49 1.40
C ASP A 709 -10.63 -8.60 2.61
N ARG A 710 -11.88 -8.62 3.10
CA ARG A 710 -12.27 -7.87 4.30
C ARG A 710 -11.55 -8.41 5.52
N ASP A 711 -11.47 -9.72 5.69
CA ASP A 711 -10.72 -10.35 6.78
C ASP A 711 -9.22 -9.97 6.75
N LEU A 712 -8.57 -10.11 5.60
CA LEU A 712 -7.16 -9.71 5.43
C LEU A 712 -6.96 -8.22 5.75
N SER A 713 -7.86 -7.35 5.31
CA SER A 713 -7.82 -5.92 5.61
C SER A 713 -7.90 -5.62 7.11
N LEU A 714 -8.73 -6.35 7.84
CA LEU A 714 -8.92 -6.17 9.28
C LEU A 714 -7.74 -6.73 10.08
N ARG A 715 -7.11 -7.83 9.65
CA ARG A 715 -5.85 -8.32 10.24
C ARG A 715 -4.73 -7.26 10.19
N MET A 716 -4.67 -6.51 9.08
CA MET A 716 -3.73 -5.40 8.92
C MET A 716 -4.08 -4.23 9.84
N GLN A 717 -5.36 -3.91 10.07
CA GLN A 717 -5.75 -2.83 10.98
C GLN A 717 -5.64 -3.20 12.46
N PHE A 718 -5.84 -4.48 12.82
CA PHE A 718 -5.86 -4.94 14.20
C PHE A 718 -4.51 -4.85 14.92
N GLY A 719 -3.42 -4.97 14.16
CA GLY A 719 -2.09 -5.01 14.76
C GLY A 719 -1.31 -6.29 14.48
N LEU A 720 -1.99 -7.36 14.02
CA LEU A 720 -1.36 -8.65 13.75
C LEU A 720 -0.40 -8.55 12.56
N ASN A 721 -0.83 -7.91 11.47
CA ASN A 721 -0.11 -7.90 10.21
C ASN A 721 0.10 -6.50 9.66
N PHE A 722 0.66 -5.62 10.47
CA PHE A 722 0.89 -4.24 10.08
C PHE A 722 2.29 -3.77 10.44
N VAL A 723 2.80 -2.85 9.65
CA VAL A 723 4.02 -2.11 9.92
C VAL A 723 3.73 -0.64 9.74
N ARG A 724 4.06 0.14 10.76
CA ARG A 724 3.83 1.58 10.72
C ARG A 724 4.86 2.25 9.81
N ASP A 725 4.41 3.15 8.93
CA ASP A 725 5.33 3.89 8.08
C ASP A 725 6.15 4.92 8.89
N SER A 726 7.35 4.51 9.31
CA SER A 726 8.26 5.34 10.11
C SER A 726 8.76 6.58 9.36
N ALA A 727 8.71 6.61 8.02
CA ALA A 727 9.06 7.79 7.25
C ALA A 727 8.09 8.96 7.51
N MET A 728 6.87 8.67 8.00
CA MET A 728 5.89 9.68 8.42
C MET A 728 6.33 10.53 9.63
N TYR A 729 7.41 10.15 10.31
CA TYR A 729 8.00 10.95 11.40
C TYR A 729 9.23 11.76 10.96
N THR A 730 9.57 11.72 9.68
CA THR A 730 10.60 12.59 9.10
C THR A 730 9.93 13.73 8.35
N TYR A 731 10.42 14.96 8.54
CA TYR A 731 9.82 16.15 7.90
C TYR A 731 9.82 16.07 6.36
N ASN A 732 10.77 15.32 5.80
CA ASN A 732 10.90 15.01 4.39
C ASN A 732 11.39 13.57 4.21
N ASP A 733 10.91 12.89 3.18
CA ASP A 733 11.18 11.49 2.83
C ASP A 733 12.22 11.31 1.70
N LEU A 734 12.81 12.39 1.16
CA LEU A 734 13.80 12.30 0.07
C LEU A 734 14.95 11.32 0.36
N TRP A 735 15.35 11.17 1.62
CA TRP A 735 16.43 10.27 2.05
C TRP A 735 16.18 8.80 1.67
N ILE A 736 14.92 8.36 1.60
CA ILE A 736 14.59 6.98 1.27
C ILE A 736 14.59 6.74 -0.24
N THR A 737 14.31 7.78 -1.04
CA THR A 737 14.18 7.68 -2.50
C THR A 737 15.50 7.37 -3.21
N GLU A 738 16.63 7.59 -2.55
CA GLU A 738 17.97 7.23 -3.04
C GLU A 738 18.19 5.72 -3.18
N LEU A 739 17.34 4.90 -2.53
CA LEU A 739 17.32 3.45 -2.71
C LEU A 739 16.56 3.01 -3.95
N ASP A 740 15.87 3.89 -4.68
CA ASP A 740 15.19 3.50 -5.90
C ASP A 740 16.23 3.10 -6.97
N PRO A 741 16.35 1.81 -7.33
CA PRO A 741 17.36 1.37 -8.26
C PRO A 741 16.94 1.66 -9.71
N ARG A 742 15.72 2.18 -9.94
CA ARG A 742 15.30 2.59 -11.27
C ARG A 742 16.29 3.63 -11.76
N GLY A 743 17.03 3.29 -12.81
CA GLY A 743 17.93 4.21 -13.52
C GLY A 743 19.32 3.65 -13.57
N ASP A 744 19.62 2.81 -12.58
CA ASP A 744 20.95 2.36 -12.29
C ASP A 744 21.15 0.95 -12.84
N ILE A 745 21.92 0.89 -13.93
CA ILE A 745 22.34 -0.36 -14.56
C ILE A 745 23.24 -1.20 -13.64
N ALA A 746 23.77 -0.61 -12.56
CA ALA A 746 24.59 -1.33 -11.60
C ALA A 746 23.81 -2.40 -10.85
N VAL A 747 22.49 -2.26 -10.66
CA VAL A 747 21.71 -3.22 -9.82
C VAL A 747 20.48 -3.74 -10.56
N MET A 748 19.96 -2.98 -11.54
CA MET A 748 18.80 -3.37 -12.33
C MET A 748 19.20 -3.61 -13.78
N ALA A 749 19.28 -4.89 -14.15
CA ALA A 749 19.93 -5.31 -15.39
C ALA A 749 19.23 -4.86 -16.69
N TYR A 750 17.96 -4.44 -16.63
CA TYR A 750 17.13 -4.22 -17.83
C TYR A 750 16.69 -2.79 -18.11
N ARG A 751 16.91 -1.80 -17.22
CA ARG A 751 16.43 -0.43 -17.47
C ARG A 751 17.10 0.27 -18.67
N GLN A 752 18.22 -0.24 -19.17
CA GLN A 752 18.85 0.26 -20.42
C GLN A 752 18.85 -0.73 -21.60
N GLN A 753 18.32 -1.95 -21.44
CA GLN A 753 18.18 -2.97 -22.51
C GLN A 753 19.46 -3.32 -23.28
N VAL A 754 20.62 -2.83 -22.81
CA VAL A 754 21.92 -3.07 -23.42
C VAL A 754 22.36 -4.47 -22.97
N PRO A 755 22.59 -5.39 -23.92
CA PRO A 755 23.24 -6.65 -23.59
C PRO A 755 24.58 -6.39 -22.89
N LEU A 756 24.77 -6.96 -21.71
CA LEU A 756 26.03 -6.84 -20.98
C LEU A 756 27.04 -7.80 -21.61
N ALA A 757 27.92 -7.27 -22.47
CA ALA A 757 28.78 -8.07 -23.32
C ALA A 757 29.82 -8.94 -22.56
N LYS A 758 30.02 -8.72 -21.24
CA LYS A 758 31.05 -9.38 -20.42
C LYS A 758 30.70 -9.52 -18.93
N MET A 759 29.56 -10.10 -18.60
CA MET A 759 29.10 -10.22 -17.20
C MET A 759 30.08 -10.96 -16.27
N SER A 760 30.82 -11.97 -16.76
CA SER A 760 31.78 -12.74 -15.95
C SER A 760 32.97 -11.89 -15.46
N ASP A 761 33.56 -11.07 -16.35
CA ASP A 761 34.72 -10.22 -16.02
C ASP A 761 34.36 -9.12 -15.02
N VAL A 762 33.06 -8.80 -14.95
CA VAL A 762 32.43 -7.72 -14.20
C VAL A 762 32.11 -8.14 -12.78
N ILE A 763 31.49 -9.30 -12.63
CA ILE A 763 31.18 -9.91 -11.33
C ILE A 763 32.50 -10.25 -10.61
N ASP A 764 33.47 -10.84 -11.32
CA ASP A 764 34.80 -11.13 -10.77
C ASP A 764 35.55 -9.86 -10.34
N ALA A 765 35.44 -8.75 -11.09
CA ALA A 765 36.10 -7.49 -10.74
C ALA A 765 35.49 -6.77 -9.53
N MET A 766 34.23 -7.03 -9.18
CA MET A 766 33.55 -6.45 -8.02
C MET A 766 33.76 -7.30 -6.76
N ILE A 767 33.57 -8.62 -6.85
CA ILE A 767 33.76 -9.58 -5.74
C ILE A 767 35.21 -9.60 -5.24
N THR A 768 36.19 -9.44 -6.13
CA THR A 768 37.62 -9.49 -5.75
C THR A 768 38.18 -8.16 -5.24
N SER A 769 37.37 -7.11 -5.22
CA SER A 769 37.89 -5.77 -4.94
C SER A 769 37.73 -5.38 -3.47
N ASP A 770 38.86 -5.05 -2.84
CA ASP A 770 38.93 -4.21 -1.63
C ASP A 770 38.26 -2.80 -1.82
N ARG A 771 37.58 -2.59 -2.96
CA ARG A 771 37.02 -1.32 -3.40
C ARG A 771 35.73 -0.92 -2.71
N VAL A 772 35.06 -1.76 -1.93
CA VAL A 772 34.03 -1.24 -1.02
C VAL A 772 34.67 -0.27 -0.03
N GLN A 773 35.87 -0.57 0.47
CA GLN A 773 36.63 0.38 1.28
C GLN A 773 37.28 1.50 0.45
N ASP A 774 37.79 1.23 -0.76
CA ASP A 774 38.42 2.29 -1.58
C ASP A 774 37.42 3.25 -2.24
N SER A 775 36.17 2.82 -2.48
CA SER A 775 35.08 3.65 -3.02
C SER A 775 34.56 4.66 -2.00
N LEU A 776 34.46 4.23 -0.75
CA LEU A 776 33.95 5.01 0.38
C LEU A 776 35.00 6.01 0.91
N ASN A 777 36.28 5.86 0.53
CA ASN A 777 37.39 6.76 0.88
C ASN A 777 37.61 7.94 -0.10
N GLY A 778 36.62 8.29 -0.91
CA GLY A 778 36.64 9.54 -1.70
C GLY A 778 37.49 9.50 -2.96
N VAL A 779 37.69 8.32 -3.57
CA VAL A 779 38.29 8.23 -4.90
C VAL A 779 37.19 8.27 -5.95
N ASP A 780 37.22 9.32 -6.75
CA ASP A 780 36.38 9.68 -7.91
C ASP A 780 36.44 8.65 -9.08
N GLY A 781 36.57 7.36 -8.77
CA GLY A 781 36.88 6.27 -9.69
C GLY A 781 36.45 4.87 -9.23
N ALA A 782 35.57 4.76 -8.24
CA ALA A 782 35.03 3.47 -7.80
C ALA A 782 33.67 3.11 -8.40
N ILE A 783 33.03 4.05 -9.11
CA ILE A 783 32.03 3.70 -10.11
C ILE A 783 32.82 3.28 -11.36
N PRO A 784 32.70 2.03 -11.83
CA PRO A 784 33.28 1.64 -13.11
C PRO A 784 32.77 2.60 -14.19
N LYS A 785 33.70 3.21 -14.94
CA LYS A 785 33.42 4.37 -15.79
C LYS A 785 32.55 4.12 -17.01
N ASP A 786 32.10 2.90 -17.24
CA ASP A 786 31.35 2.51 -18.43
C ASP A 786 30.33 1.44 -18.02
N GLY A 787 29.19 1.37 -18.72
CA GLY A 787 28.04 0.49 -18.44
C GLY A 787 28.31 -1.01 -18.63
N GLU A 788 29.39 -1.48 -18.04
CA GLU A 788 29.84 -2.85 -18.04
C GLU A 788 29.61 -3.52 -16.68
N CYS A 789 29.42 -2.80 -15.54
CA CYS A 789 29.41 -3.44 -14.21
C CYS A 789 28.05 -3.67 -13.52
N TYR A 790 27.84 -4.84 -12.89
CA TYR A 790 26.64 -5.25 -12.14
C TYR A 790 27.02 -5.63 -10.69
N GLY A 791 26.55 -4.86 -9.71
CA GLY A 791 26.79 -5.00 -8.28
C GLY A 791 25.70 -5.78 -7.54
N THR A 792 26.06 -6.30 -6.37
CA THR A 792 25.13 -7.01 -5.49
C THR A 792 24.19 -6.02 -4.78
N PRO A 793 22.97 -6.43 -4.41
CA PRO A 793 22.10 -5.64 -3.54
C PRO A 793 22.78 -5.20 -2.23
N ALA A 794 23.59 -6.07 -1.61
CA ALA A 794 24.35 -5.72 -0.41
C ALA A 794 25.32 -4.55 -0.66
N TRP A 795 26.02 -4.55 -1.79
CA TRP A 795 26.89 -3.44 -2.18
C TRP A 795 26.10 -2.13 -2.34
N TRP A 796 24.93 -2.19 -2.98
CA TRP A 796 24.08 -1.02 -3.19
C TRP A 796 23.64 -0.38 -1.87
N CYS A 797 23.20 -1.20 -0.90
CA CYS A 797 22.87 -0.74 0.44
C CYS A 797 24.03 0.02 1.08
N LEU A 798 25.22 -0.59 1.15
CA LEU A 798 26.39 0.04 1.78
C LEU A 798 26.82 1.32 1.06
N PHE A 799 26.71 1.35 -0.27
CA PHE A 799 27.04 2.52 -1.08
C PHE A 799 26.07 3.68 -0.82
N LYS A 800 24.77 3.42 -0.76
CA LYS A 800 23.73 4.44 -0.59
C LYS A 800 23.48 4.87 0.85
N THR A 801 23.76 4.01 1.83
CA THR A 801 23.48 4.27 3.26
C THR A 801 24.02 5.63 3.73
N LYS A 802 25.25 5.99 3.34
CA LYS A 802 25.83 7.30 3.72
C LYS A 802 25.06 8.48 3.11
N GLU A 803 24.71 8.40 1.83
CA GLU A 803 23.97 9.45 1.14
C GLU A 803 22.57 9.63 1.74
N CYS A 804 21.90 8.52 2.07
CA CYS A 804 20.62 8.53 2.76
C CYS A 804 20.72 9.19 4.14
N GLN A 805 21.75 8.87 4.95
CA GLN A 805 21.95 9.54 6.24
C GLN A 805 22.22 11.04 6.08
N ASP A 806 23.07 11.44 5.12
CA ASP A 806 23.37 12.85 4.88
C ASP A 806 22.12 13.65 4.43
N LEU A 807 21.13 13.00 3.79
CA LEU A 807 19.83 13.60 3.44
C LEU A 807 18.86 13.63 4.63
N LEU A 808 18.85 12.59 5.45
CA LEU A 808 18.06 12.54 6.68
C LEU A 808 18.50 13.64 7.65
N ASP A 809 19.81 13.83 7.84
CA ASP A 809 20.37 14.89 8.68
C ASP A 809 19.92 16.29 8.21
N LYS A 810 19.80 16.49 6.88
CA LYS A 810 19.24 17.75 6.34
C LYS A 810 17.76 17.91 6.65
N ALA A 811 16.96 16.84 6.50
CA ALA A 811 15.54 16.89 6.85
C ALA A 811 15.32 17.21 8.35
N ILE A 812 16.16 16.63 9.22
CA ILE A 812 16.16 16.93 10.66
C ILE A 812 16.54 18.39 10.91
N GLN A 813 17.59 18.89 10.26
CA GLN A 813 18.01 20.28 10.41
C GLN A 813 16.94 21.25 9.90
N GLU A 814 16.28 20.96 8.77
CA GLU A 814 15.17 21.75 8.24
C GLU A 814 14.00 21.80 9.23
N GLU A 815 13.66 20.67 9.87
CA GLU A 815 12.66 20.64 10.93
C GLU A 815 13.09 21.51 12.12
N GLN A 816 14.34 21.38 12.59
CA GLN A 816 14.88 22.16 13.71
C GLN A 816 14.89 23.68 13.44
N ASP A 817 15.26 24.09 12.22
CA ASP A 817 15.25 25.49 11.80
C ASP A 817 13.83 26.09 11.86
N LEU A 818 12.81 25.28 11.51
CA LEU A 818 11.40 25.70 11.58
C LEU A 818 10.87 25.75 13.02
N LEU A 819 11.42 24.95 13.91
CA LEU A 819 11.16 24.98 15.36
C LEU A 819 11.95 26.10 16.07
N GLY A 820 12.85 26.80 15.37
CA GLY A 820 13.64 27.91 15.91
C GLY A 820 14.79 27.49 16.84
N ASN A 821 15.33 26.28 16.66
CA ASN A 821 16.42 25.70 17.47
C ASN A 821 17.81 25.85 16.82
#